data_AF-A0AAN3AA33-F1
#
_entry.id   AF-A0AAN3AA33-F1
#
_cell.length_a   1.000
_cell.length_b   1.000
_cell.length_c   1.000
_cell.angle_alpha   90.00
_cell.angle_beta   90.00
_cell.angle_gamma   90.00
#
_symmetry.space_group_name_H-M   'P 1'
#
loop_
_entity.id
_entity.type
_entity.pdbx_description
1 polymer ?
#
loop_
_entity_poly.entity_id
_entity_poly.type
_entity_poly.pdbx_seq_one_letter_code
_entity_poly.pdbx_strand_id
1 'polypeptide(L)'
;METSSKKRIIILSATSILLTSLICLFAFRNVILCHIVDKRATRAEQTYGLQIHYQELRMKGYNEVALQGLSIVPNQRDTLLTLQSVNVKLSFWELLKGEIEVRNVLMNGLAINFIKHDSIANYDFLFFKRQQEAELQPVIESDYANRIDRILNLIYGFLPENGQLRQINITERKDSNFVAVNIPSFIIENNHFQSTIQIKEDTLPQQLWEATGELNRRDYTLKASLFAPEKRKISLPYITRRFGAEVTFDTLSYNMTKDKRASNQLLLKGKARVNGLDVFHKALSPEVIHLNRGQLCYEMNISGHSLELDSTTIVDFNKLQFHPYLRAEKEKGNWHFTAAVNKSWFPADDLFSSLPKGLFSNLEGIKTSGELTYHFLLDIDFAQLDSLKLESELKEKDFRITSYGATSLSKMSGEFIYTAYENGIPVRTFPIGPSCKHFTPLDSISPILRMSVMQSEDGAFFYHRGFLPDALREALIYDLQVKRFARGGSTITMQLVKNVFLNRNKNFARKLEEALIVWLIENERLTSKERMYEVYLNIVEWGPLVYGIQEASAYYFNKRPSQLNTEESIFLASIIPKPKHFRSSFAEGGQLKENMEGYYKLIAKRLAQKGVISEIEADSIRPDIQVTGAARNSLAGENPESSSPSAEE
;
A
#
# COMPACT_ATOMS: atom_id res chain seq x y z
N MET A 1 84.19 4.85 7.12
CA MET A 1 83.68 4.37 5.81
C MET A 1 82.94 3.02 5.86
N GLU A 2 82.96 2.25 6.97
CA GLU A 2 82.35 0.91 7.02
C GLU A 2 80.81 0.87 7.23
N THR A 3 80.19 1.91 7.79
CA THR A 3 78.74 1.95 8.05
C THR A 3 77.88 2.18 6.80
N SER A 4 78.46 2.78 5.75
CA SER A 4 77.81 2.99 4.44
C SER A 4 77.68 1.70 3.63
N SER A 5 78.69 0.82 3.69
CA SER A 5 78.71 -0.47 2.98
C SER A 5 77.65 -1.44 3.52
N LYS A 6 77.54 -1.58 4.86
CA LYS A 6 76.53 -2.45 5.49
C LYS A 6 75.10 -2.01 5.19
N LYS A 7 74.79 -0.71 5.23
CA LYS A 7 73.45 -0.19 4.84
C LYS A 7 73.14 -0.44 3.36
N ARG A 8 74.12 -0.27 2.45
CA ARG A 8 73.95 -0.59 1.02
C ARG A 8 73.73 -2.08 0.78
N ILE A 9 74.46 -2.96 1.46
CA ILE A 9 74.28 -4.42 1.35
C ILE A 9 72.91 -4.83 1.89
N ILE A 10 72.45 -4.25 3.00
CA ILE A 10 71.10 -4.52 3.54
C ILE A 10 70.03 -4.05 2.55
N ILE A 11 70.15 -2.84 1.98
CA ILE A 11 69.19 -2.33 0.98
C ILE A 11 69.20 -3.17 -0.29
N LEU A 12 70.38 -3.57 -0.80
CA LEU A 12 70.54 -4.44 -1.97
C LEU A 12 70.00 -5.85 -1.72
N SER A 13 70.23 -6.41 -0.54
CA SER A 13 69.68 -7.71 -0.16
C SER A 13 68.16 -7.66 0.00
N ALA A 14 67.61 -6.60 0.62
CA ALA A 14 66.18 -6.41 0.76
C ALA A 14 65.48 -6.19 -0.59
N THR A 15 66.08 -5.42 -1.51
CA THR A 15 65.56 -5.25 -2.87
C THR A 15 65.67 -6.53 -3.69
N SER A 16 66.75 -7.31 -3.55
CA SER A 16 66.88 -8.62 -4.20
C SER A 16 65.86 -9.64 -3.68
N ILE A 17 65.62 -9.69 -2.37
CA ILE A 17 64.58 -10.53 -1.74
C ILE A 17 63.18 -10.10 -2.21
N LEU A 18 62.90 -8.80 -2.25
CA LEU A 18 61.62 -8.28 -2.74
C LEU A 18 61.42 -8.63 -4.22
N LEU A 19 62.45 -8.44 -5.05
CA LEU A 19 62.40 -8.74 -6.49
C LEU A 19 62.22 -10.24 -6.75
N THR A 20 62.96 -11.09 -6.04
CA THR A 20 62.78 -12.55 -6.14
C THR A 20 61.42 -13.01 -5.64
N SER A 21 60.90 -12.42 -4.56
CA SER A 21 59.53 -12.65 -4.09
C SER A 21 58.47 -12.23 -5.13
N LEU A 22 58.67 -11.09 -5.80
CA LEU A 22 57.80 -10.60 -6.87
C LEU A 22 57.84 -11.51 -8.11
N ILE A 23 59.03 -11.97 -8.50
CA ILE A 23 59.22 -12.93 -9.60
C ILE A 23 58.55 -14.27 -9.25
N CYS A 24 58.70 -14.74 -8.02
CA CYS A 24 58.08 -15.97 -7.54
C CYS A 24 56.54 -15.83 -7.54
N LEU A 25 56.00 -14.75 -6.97
CA LEU A 25 54.56 -14.45 -7.01
C LEU A 25 54.04 -14.37 -8.44
N PHE A 26 54.80 -13.76 -9.36
CA PHE A 26 54.42 -13.70 -10.76
C PHE A 26 54.46 -15.08 -11.44
N ALA A 27 55.48 -15.89 -11.20
CA ALA A 27 55.62 -17.22 -11.78
C ALA A 27 54.52 -18.18 -11.30
N PHE A 28 54.17 -18.13 -10.01
CA PHE A 28 53.16 -18.99 -9.39
C PHE A 28 51.75 -18.40 -9.36
N ARG A 29 51.52 -17.20 -9.92
CA ARG A 29 50.23 -16.49 -9.86
C ARG A 29 49.02 -17.33 -10.29
N ASN A 30 49.16 -18.13 -11.34
CA ASN A 30 48.07 -18.98 -11.83
C ASN A 30 47.78 -20.13 -10.87
N VAL A 31 48.82 -20.73 -10.29
CA VAL A 31 48.69 -21.81 -9.30
C VAL A 31 48.01 -21.27 -8.03
N ILE A 32 48.43 -20.10 -7.57
CA ILE A 32 47.83 -19.42 -6.40
C ILE A 32 46.36 -19.10 -6.67
N LEU A 33 46.05 -18.51 -7.83
CA LEU A 33 44.70 -18.16 -8.23
C LEU A 33 43.79 -19.40 -8.27
N CYS A 34 44.21 -20.47 -8.95
CA CYS A 34 43.44 -21.72 -9.03
C CYS A 34 43.25 -22.31 -7.65
N HIS A 35 44.31 -22.41 -6.83
CA HIS A 35 44.21 -22.94 -5.47
C HIS A 35 43.21 -22.16 -4.60
N ILE A 36 43.19 -20.82 -4.68
CA ILE A 36 42.24 -19.99 -3.94
C ILE A 36 40.81 -20.22 -4.43
N VAL A 37 40.60 -20.24 -5.74
CA VAL A 37 39.27 -20.43 -6.33
C VAL A 37 38.75 -21.83 -6.05
N ASP A 38 39.56 -22.88 -6.23
CA ASP A 38 39.18 -24.27 -5.96
C ASP A 38 38.84 -24.48 -4.49
N LYS A 39 39.62 -23.90 -3.57
CA LYS A 39 39.33 -23.97 -2.13
C LYS A 39 38.00 -23.31 -1.80
N ARG A 40 37.67 -22.18 -2.43
CA ARG A 40 36.38 -21.50 -2.23
C ARG A 40 35.22 -22.22 -2.92
N ALA A 41 35.45 -22.76 -4.11
CA ALA A 41 34.48 -23.57 -4.85
C ALA A 41 34.12 -24.82 -4.06
N THR A 42 35.11 -25.64 -3.67
CA THR A 42 34.91 -26.84 -2.84
C THR A 42 34.13 -26.54 -1.56
N ARG A 43 34.47 -25.42 -0.90
CA ARG A 43 33.72 -24.99 0.30
C ARG A 43 32.26 -24.66 -0.03
N ALA A 44 32.00 -23.95 -1.12
CA ALA A 44 30.64 -23.62 -1.55
C ALA A 44 29.86 -24.87 -1.99
N GLU A 45 30.49 -25.81 -2.71
CA GLU A 45 29.92 -27.09 -3.10
C GLU A 45 29.49 -27.92 -1.88
N GLN A 46 30.36 -28.04 -0.88
CA GLN A 46 30.07 -28.75 0.37
C GLN A 46 29.00 -28.04 1.22
N THR A 47 29.04 -26.70 1.27
CA THR A 47 28.13 -25.93 2.12
C THR A 47 26.72 -25.87 1.56
N TYR A 48 26.58 -25.75 0.23
CA TYR A 48 25.31 -25.45 -0.43
C TYR A 48 24.81 -26.60 -1.33
N GLY A 49 25.56 -27.70 -1.45
CA GLY A 49 25.20 -28.82 -2.32
C GLY A 49 25.20 -28.40 -3.79
N LEU A 50 26.28 -27.74 -4.23
CA LEU A 50 26.46 -27.25 -5.59
C LEU A 50 27.55 -28.05 -6.30
N GLN A 51 27.54 -28.00 -7.63
CA GLN A 51 28.62 -28.40 -8.51
C GLN A 51 29.07 -27.15 -9.27
N ILE A 52 30.30 -26.72 -9.05
CA ILE A 52 30.88 -25.53 -9.66
C ILE A 52 32.00 -25.98 -10.60
N HIS A 53 31.76 -25.86 -11.90
CA HIS A 53 32.73 -26.23 -12.92
C HIS A 53 33.15 -25.02 -13.75
N TYR A 54 34.42 -24.95 -14.13
CA TYR A 54 34.95 -23.96 -15.06
C TYR A 54 35.99 -24.61 -15.99
N GLN A 55 36.11 -24.10 -17.22
CA GLN A 55 37.00 -24.65 -18.25
C GLN A 55 38.43 -24.12 -18.14
N GLU A 56 38.58 -22.80 -17.97
CA GLU A 56 39.89 -22.15 -17.87
C GLU A 56 39.83 -21.03 -16.82
N LEU A 57 40.83 -20.94 -15.95
CA LEU A 57 41.05 -19.83 -15.02
C LEU A 57 42.53 -19.44 -15.04
N ARG A 58 42.83 -18.18 -15.33
CA ARG A 58 44.22 -17.69 -15.41
C ARG A 58 44.36 -16.20 -15.15
N MET A 59 45.55 -15.78 -14.74
CA MET A 59 45.97 -14.39 -14.71
C MET A 59 46.58 -13.97 -16.05
N LYS A 60 45.96 -12.99 -16.72
CA LYS A 60 46.54 -12.24 -17.83
C LYS A 60 47.36 -11.06 -17.27
N GLY A 61 48.66 -11.04 -17.55
CA GLY A 61 49.56 -10.05 -16.97
C GLY A 61 49.61 -10.10 -15.43
N TYR A 62 49.61 -8.94 -14.78
CA TYR A 62 49.77 -8.79 -13.32
C TYR A 62 48.45 -8.57 -12.56
N ASN A 63 47.38 -8.15 -13.24
CA ASN A 63 46.16 -7.70 -12.59
C ASN A 63 44.87 -8.02 -13.34
N GLU A 64 44.87 -8.87 -14.36
CA GLU A 64 43.65 -9.29 -15.04
C GLU A 64 43.40 -10.78 -14.80
N VAL A 65 42.22 -11.12 -14.27
CA VAL A 65 41.75 -12.49 -14.07
C VAL A 65 40.84 -12.84 -15.23
N ALA A 66 41.12 -13.92 -15.95
CA ALA A 66 40.28 -14.45 -17.01
C ALA A 66 39.70 -15.81 -16.59
N LEU A 67 38.38 -15.94 -16.71
CA LEU A 67 37.61 -17.15 -16.41
C LEU A 67 36.75 -17.50 -17.64
N GLN A 68 36.73 -18.77 -18.02
CA GLN A 68 35.95 -19.28 -19.15
C GLN A 68 35.12 -20.51 -18.77
N GLY A 69 33.92 -20.60 -19.36
CA GLY A 69 33.05 -21.76 -19.26
C GLY A 69 32.60 -22.10 -17.84
N LEU A 70 32.28 -21.10 -17.02
CA LEU A 70 31.77 -21.33 -15.66
C LEU A 70 30.33 -21.86 -15.74
N SER A 71 30.04 -22.88 -14.93
CA SER A 71 28.70 -23.42 -14.70
C SER A 71 28.49 -23.72 -13.22
N ILE A 72 27.31 -23.42 -12.72
CA ILE A 72 26.89 -23.70 -11.35
C ILE A 72 25.59 -24.50 -11.42
N VAL A 73 25.64 -25.75 -10.96
CA VAL A 73 24.53 -26.69 -10.99
C VAL A 73 24.27 -27.17 -9.56
N PRO A 74 23.13 -26.88 -8.95
CA PRO A 74 22.76 -27.48 -7.68
C PRO A 74 22.56 -28.99 -7.81
N ASN A 75 22.91 -29.75 -6.78
CA ASN A 75 22.84 -31.21 -6.80
C ASN A 75 21.43 -31.69 -7.13
N GLN A 76 21.31 -32.54 -8.16
CA GLN A 76 20.04 -33.11 -8.64
C GLN A 76 19.02 -32.05 -9.10
N ARG A 77 19.48 -30.86 -9.51
CA ARG A 77 18.62 -29.77 -10.00
C ARG A 77 19.13 -29.24 -11.35
N ASP A 78 18.32 -28.42 -12.00
CA ASP A 78 18.69 -27.74 -13.23
C ASP A 78 19.79 -26.71 -13.03
N THR A 79 20.59 -26.48 -14.08
CA THR A 79 21.66 -25.48 -14.11
C THR A 79 21.15 -24.09 -13.72
N LEU A 80 21.70 -23.55 -12.63
CA LEU A 80 21.34 -22.22 -12.12
C LEU A 80 22.04 -21.12 -12.90
N LEU A 81 23.34 -21.29 -13.19
CA LEU A 81 24.15 -20.24 -13.80
C LEU A 81 25.13 -20.83 -14.80
N THR A 82 25.26 -20.17 -15.95
CA THR A 82 26.36 -20.40 -16.90
C THR A 82 26.98 -19.07 -17.30
N LEU A 83 28.29 -19.07 -17.57
CA LEU A 83 29.02 -17.89 -18.01
C LEU A 83 30.08 -18.32 -19.03
N GLN A 84 29.98 -17.80 -20.25
CA GLN A 84 30.91 -18.18 -21.33
C GLN A 84 32.32 -17.64 -21.06
N SER A 85 32.45 -16.35 -20.76
CA SER A 85 33.73 -15.77 -20.38
C SER A 85 33.57 -14.50 -19.56
N VAL A 86 34.52 -14.28 -18.65
CA VAL A 86 34.71 -13.00 -17.97
C VAL A 86 36.19 -12.69 -17.81
N ASN A 87 36.57 -11.47 -18.13
CA ASN A 87 37.86 -10.90 -17.76
C ASN A 87 37.63 -9.75 -16.78
N VAL A 88 38.30 -9.81 -15.63
CA VAL A 88 38.21 -8.82 -14.57
C VAL A 88 39.58 -8.19 -14.37
N LYS A 89 39.72 -6.90 -14.68
CA LYS A 89 40.93 -6.14 -14.42
C LYS A 89 40.84 -5.49 -13.04
N LEU A 90 41.78 -5.83 -12.17
CA LEU A 90 41.87 -5.40 -10.79
C LEU A 90 42.87 -4.25 -10.62
N SER A 91 42.71 -3.50 -9.55
CA SER A 91 43.67 -2.48 -9.11
C SER A 91 44.88 -3.16 -8.49
N PHE A 92 46.06 -2.99 -9.11
CA PHE A 92 47.29 -3.63 -8.62
C PHE A 92 47.68 -3.17 -7.21
N TRP A 93 47.57 -1.86 -6.95
CA TRP A 93 47.94 -1.28 -5.66
C TRP A 93 47.01 -1.68 -4.51
N GLU A 94 45.70 -1.78 -4.76
CA GLU A 94 44.77 -2.25 -3.74
C GLU A 94 44.94 -3.74 -3.47
N LEU A 95 45.25 -4.53 -4.51
CA LEU A 95 45.54 -5.95 -4.36
C LEU A 95 46.77 -6.21 -3.48
N LEU A 96 47.79 -5.33 -3.53
CA LEU A 96 48.94 -5.38 -2.62
C LEU A 96 48.59 -5.01 -1.17
N LYS A 97 47.55 -4.19 -0.95
CA LYS A 97 47.00 -3.90 0.39
C LYS A 97 46.04 -4.99 0.91
N GLY A 98 45.69 -5.97 0.07
CA GLY A 98 44.73 -7.02 0.37
C GLY A 98 43.28 -6.66 0.06
N GLU A 99 43.03 -5.52 -0.58
CA GLU A 99 41.70 -5.09 -1.02
C GLU A 99 41.46 -5.45 -2.50
N ILE A 100 40.25 -5.89 -2.83
CA ILE A 100 39.88 -6.24 -4.21
C ILE A 100 39.08 -5.08 -4.80
N GLU A 101 39.71 -4.31 -5.68
CA GLU A 101 39.06 -3.23 -6.42
C GLU A 101 39.01 -3.58 -7.92
N VAL A 102 37.81 -3.62 -8.49
CA VAL A 102 37.58 -3.92 -9.91
C VAL A 102 37.59 -2.64 -10.73
N ARG A 103 38.49 -2.54 -11.72
CA ARG A 103 38.63 -1.39 -12.64
C ARG A 103 37.90 -1.58 -13.96
N ASN A 104 37.96 -2.78 -14.52
CA ASN A 104 37.30 -3.11 -15.78
C ASN A 104 36.72 -4.52 -15.74
N VAL A 105 35.56 -4.73 -16.35
CA VAL A 105 34.95 -6.05 -16.53
C VAL A 105 34.53 -6.21 -17.99
N LEU A 106 35.03 -7.26 -18.63
CA LEU A 106 34.54 -7.72 -19.93
C LEU A 106 33.87 -9.08 -19.73
N MET A 107 32.56 -9.15 -19.92
CA MET A 107 31.79 -10.36 -19.66
C MET A 107 30.93 -10.71 -20.87
N ASN A 108 30.89 -11.98 -21.24
CA ASN A 108 30.02 -12.46 -22.31
C ASN A 108 29.23 -13.70 -21.87
N GLY A 109 27.94 -13.72 -22.26
CA GLY A 109 27.11 -14.92 -22.19
C GLY A 109 26.83 -15.39 -20.77
N LEU A 110 26.45 -14.46 -19.88
CA LEU A 110 25.94 -14.82 -18.56
C LEU A 110 24.47 -15.25 -18.69
N ALA A 111 24.16 -16.48 -18.33
CA ALA A 111 22.78 -16.94 -18.20
C ALA A 111 22.50 -17.39 -16.76
N ILE A 112 21.42 -16.89 -16.18
CA ILE A 112 20.92 -17.25 -14.86
C ILE A 112 19.49 -17.77 -15.03
N ASN A 113 19.22 -18.99 -14.58
CA ASN A 113 17.93 -19.64 -14.74
C ASN A 113 17.37 -20.03 -13.38
N PHE A 114 16.31 -19.36 -12.95
CA PHE A 114 15.54 -19.70 -11.75
C PHE A 114 14.41 -20.63 -12.16
N ILE A 115 14.52 -21.92 -11.85
CA ILE A 115 13.55 -22.94 -12.24
C ILE A 115 12.89 -23.49 -10.97
N LYS A 116 11.56 -23.45 -10.93
CA LYS A 116 10.75 -24.05 -9.88
C LYS A 116 9.61 -24.86 -10.49
N HIS A 117 9.55 -26.13 -10.11
CA HIS A 117 8.45 -27.04 -10.41
C HIS A 117 7.84 -27.49 -9.09
N ASP A 118 6.55 -27.17 -8.89
CA ASP A 118 5.83 -27.41 -7.65
C ASP A 118 6.55 -26.82 -6.42
N SER A 119 7.09 -27.69 -5.56
CA SER A 119 7.80 -27.30 -4.33
C SER A 119 9.32 -27.33 -4.47
N ILE A 120 9.83 -27.72 -5.64
CA ILE A 120 11.24 -28.02 -5.90
C ILE A 120 11.81 -26.90 -6.79
N ALA A 121 12.79 -26.13 -6.28
CA ALA A 121 13.49 -25.11 -7.05
C ALA A 121 15.00 -25.36 -7.15
N ASN A 122 15.62 -24.97 -8.26
CA ASN A 122 17.08 -25.03 -8.40
C ASN A 122 17.81 -23.95 -7.59
N TYR A 123 17.10 -23.14 -6.80
CA TYR A 123 17.65 -22.11 -5.94
C TYR A 123 17.24 -22.28 -4.46
N ASP A 124 16.64 -23.42 -4.09
CA ASP A 124 16.22 -23.71 -2.70
C ASP A 124 17.38 -23.59 -1.69
N PHE A 125 18.61 -23.90 -2.13
CA PHE A 125 19.81 -23.82 -1.30
C PHE A 125 20.12 -22.42 -0.76
N LEU A 126 19.62 -21.37 -1.42
CA LEU A 126 19.76 -19.98 -0.94
C LEU A 126 18.93 -19.70 0.32
N PHE A 127 17.95 -20.56 0.62
CA PHE A 127 16.99 -20.37 1.70
C PHE A 127 17.11 -21.41 2.81
N PHE A 128 17.95 -22.44 2.68
CA PHE A 128 18.19 -23.37 3.78
C PHE A 128 18.88 -22.63 4.94
N LYS A 129 18.22 -22.59 6.11
CA LYS A 129 18.86 -22.18 7.35
C LYS A 129 20.03 -23.12 7.59
N ARG A 130 21.21 -22.53 7.73
CA ARG A 130 22.43 -23.21 8.19
C ARG A 130 22.06 -24.05 9.42
N GLN A 131 22.17 -25.37 9.33
CA GLN A 131 22.25 -26.23 10.52
C GLN A 131 23.60 -25.93 11.18
N GLN A 132 23.70 -24.79 11.86
CA GLN A 132 24.57 -24.70 13.02
C GLN A 132 23.75 -25.29 14.17
N GLU A 133 24.38 -26.18 14.93
CA GLU A 133 23.89 -26.63 16.23
C GLU A 133 23.28 -25.44 16.99
N ALA A 134 22.12 -25.68 17.58
CA ALA A 134 21.38 -24.70 18.36
C ALA A 134 22.18 -24.32 19.62
N GLU A 135 23.20 -23.49 19.48
CA GLU A 135 23.53 -22.55 20.53
C GLU A 135 22.42 -21.51 20.55
N LEU A 136 21.80 -21.31 21.72
CA LEU A 136 20.95 -20.15 22.00
C LEU A 136 21.78 -18.87 21.81
N GLN A 137 21.89 -18.40 20.57
CA GLN A 137 22.31 -17.04 20.31
C GLN A 137 21.15 -16.12 20.69
N PRO A 138 21.42 -14.99 21.37
CA PRO A 138 20.38 -14.05 21.74
C PRO A 138 19.64 -13.60 20.47
N VAL A 139 18.34 -13.36 20.61
CA VAL A 139 17.45 -12.84 19.56
C VAL A 139 18.23 -11.83 18.72
N ILE A 140 18.50 -12.16 17.45
CA ILE A 140 19.26 -11.28 16.55
C ILE A 140 18.51 -9.95 16.52
N GLU A 141 19.05 -8.95 17.21
CA GLU A 141 18.59 -7.58 17.11
C GLU A 141 18.61 -7.22 15.63
N SER A 142 17.49 -6.69 15.15
CA SER A 142 17.42 -6.14 13.81
C SER A 142 18.52 -5.08 13.71
N ASP A 143 19.36 -5.18 12.68
CA ASP A 143 20.36 -4.18 12.34
C ASP A 143 20.13 -3.78 10.88
N TYR A 144 19.12 -2.94 10.68
CA TYR A 144 18.70 -2.52 9.35
C TYR A 144 19.81 -1.71 8.67
N ALA A 145 20.49 -0.84 9.41
CA ALA A 145 21.62 -0.05 8.91
C ALA A 145 22.72 -0.93 8.31
N ASN A 146 23.24 -1.93 9.04
CA ASN A 146 24.30 -2.78 8.51
C ASN A 146 23.82 -3.75 7.43
N ARG A 147 22.54 -4.13 7.40
CA ARG A 147 21.98 -4.91 6.29
C ARG A 147 21.92 -4.08 5.00
N ILE A 148 21.39 -2.87 5.08
CA ILE A 148 21.26 -1.98 3.93
C ILE A 148 22.64 -1.50 3.46
N ASP A 149 23.55 -1.12 4.36
CA ASP A 149 24.92 -0.73 4.01
C ASP A 149 25.65 -1.85 3.27
N ARG A 150 25.50 -3.12 3.70
CA ARG A 150 26.07 -4.26 2.98
C ARG A 150 25.51 -4.42 1.57
N ILE A 151 24.20 -4.32 1.40
CA ILE A 151 23.55 -4.41 0.08
C ILE A 151 24.04 -3.28 -0.83
N LEU A 152 24.09 -2.05 -0.32
CA LEU A 152 24.56 -0.89 -1.07
C LEU A 152 26.05 -1.02 -1.43
N ASN A 153 26.90 -1.45 -0.50
CA ASN A 153 28.33 -1.68 -0.76
C ASN A 153 28.56 -2.76 -1.82
N LEU A 154 27.69 -3.77 -1.91
CA LEU A 154 27.73 -4.73 -3.01
C LEU A 154 27.44 -4.04 -4.35
N ILE A 155 26.40 -3.19 -4.43
CA ILE A 155 26.04 -2.47 -5.66
C ILE A 155 27.20 -1.55 -6.11
N TYR A 156 27.75 -0.74 -5.20
CA TYR A 156 28.88 0.15 -5.51
C TYR A 156 30.17 -0.65 -5.81
N GLY A 157 30.42 -1.75 -5.11
CA GLY A 157 31.64 -2.56 -5.27
C GLY A 157 31.68 -3.42 -6.52
N PHE A 158 30.53 -3.86 -7.05
CA PHE A 158 30.48 -4.77 -8.21
C PHE A 158 30.56 -4.07 -9.57
N LEU A 159 30.02 -2.87 -9.72
CA LEU A 159 29.93 -2.20 -11.02
C LEU A 159 31.18 -1.34 -11.29
N PRO A 160 32.07 -1.71 -12.23
CA PRO A 160 33.37 -1.06 -12.43
C PRO A 160 33.26 0.36 -13.03
N GLU A 161 34.35 1.13 -13.01
CA GLU A 161 34.41 2.44 -13.69
C GLU A 161 34.20 2.32 -15.20
N ASN A 162 34.70 1.23 -15.79
CA ASN A 162 34.50 0.88 -17.19
C ASN A 162 34.13 -0.60 -17.30
N GLY A 163 33.33 -0.98 -18.27
CA GLY A 163 32.94 -2.37 -18.43
C GLY A 163 32.07 -2.61 -19.64
N GLN A 164 32.11 -3.82 -20.15
CA GLN A 164 31.21 -4.26 -21.19
C GLN A 164 30.70 -5.67 -20.87
N LEU A 165 29.40 -5.76 -20.63
CA LEU A 165 28.70 -6.99 -20.36
C LEU A 165 27.77 -7.27 -21.53
N ARG A 166 27.93 -8.41 -22.18
CA ARG A 166 27.16 -8.79 -23.37
C ARG A 166 26.38 -10.07 -23.12
N GLN A 167 25.21 -10.16 -23.75
CA GLN A 167 24.36 -11.36 -23.75
C GLN A 167 24.01 -11.85 -22.33
N ILE A 168 23.53 -10.95 -21.47
CA ILE A 168 23.03 -11.34 -20.15
C ILE A 168 21.61 -11.87 -20.33
N ASN A 169 21.34 -13.06 -19.82
CA ASN A 169 20.02 -13.67 -19.84
C ASN A 169 19.65 -14.06 -18.42
N ILE A 170 18.54 -13.55 -17.91
CA ILE A 170 17.98 -13.94 -16.63
C ILE A 170 16.59 -14.48 -16.90
N THR A 171 16.36 -15.76 -16.60
CA THR A 171 15.05 -16.37 -16.78
C THR A 171 14.51 -16.87 -15.45
N GLU A 172 13.22 -16.69 -15.22
CA GLU A 172 12.45 -17.41 -14.20
C GLU A 172 11.43 -18.28 -14.91
N ARG A 173 11.38 -19.56 -14.54
CA ARG A 173 10.30 -20.46 -14.87
C ARG A 173 9.73 -21.02 -13.58
N LYS A 174 8.45 -20.76 -13.35
CA LYS A 174 7.71 -21.35 -12.23
C LYS A 174 6.43 -21.97 -12.74
N ASP A 175 6.43 -23.29 -12.80
CA ASP A 175 5.36 -24.12 -13.36
C ASP A 175 5.07 -23.69 -14.82
N SER A 176 3.87 -23.18 -15.11
CA SER A 176 3.48 -22.65 -16.41
C SER A 176 3.92 -21.21 -16.67
N ASN A 177 4.42 -20.49 -15.66
CA ASN A 177 4.76 -19.08 -15.76
C ASN A 177 6.22 -18.89 -16.14
N PHE A 178 6.50 -17.87 -16.93
CA PHE A 178 7.81 -17.59 -17.48
C PHE A 178 8.07 -16.09 -17.59
N VAL A 179 9.23 -15.66 -17.10
CA VAL A 179 9.75 -14.31 -17.34
C VAL A 179 11.19 -14.42 -17.81
N ALA A 180 11.54 -13.71 -18.88
CA ALA A 180 12.90 -13.58 -19.36
C ALA A 180 13.27 -12.10 -19.45
N VAL A 181 14.42 -11.78 -18.86
CA VAL A 181 15.11 -10.50 -18.99
C VAL A 181 16.38 -10.76 -19.78
N ASN A 182 16.43 -10.25 -21.00
CA ASN A 182 17.60 -10.30 -21.88
C ASN A 182 18.24 -8.91 -21.96
N ILE A 183 19.54 -8.83 -21.73
CA ILE A 183 20.32 -7.61 -21.84
C ILE A 183 21.41 -7.86 -22.89
N PRO A 184 21.19 -7.47 -24.16
CA PRO A 184 22.15 -7.73 -25.23
C PRO A 184 23.50 -7.07 -24.97
N SER A 185 23.48 -5.85 -24.43
CA SER A 185 24.65 -5.06 -24.12
C SER A 185 24.38 -4.14 -22.92
N PHE A 186 25.28 -4.15 -21.96
CA PHE A 186 25.39 -3.21 -20.85
C PHE A 186 26.80 -2.65 -20.88
N ILE A 187 26.93 -1.38 -21.24
CA ILE A 187 28.20 -0.69 -21.41
C ILE A 187 28.35 0.30 -20.26
N ILE A 188 29.54 0.34 -19.66
CA ILE A 188 29.94 1.33 -18.67
C ILE A 188 31.20 2.02 -19.21
N GLU A 189 31.15 3.35 -19.35
CA GLU A 189 32.27 4.18 -19.75
C GLU A 189 32.37 5.37 -18.79
N ASN A 190 33.51 5.52 -18.12
CA ASN A 190 33.75 6.61 -17.17
C ASN A 190 32.60 6.79 -16.16
N ASN A 191 32.22 5.70 -15.46
CA ASN A 191 31.10 5.62 -14.51
C ASN A 191 29.69 5.81 -15.10
N HIS A 192 29.56 6.10 -16.38
CA HIS A 192 28.26 6.22 -17.06
C HIS A 192 27.89 4.89 -17.67
N PHE A 193 26.66 4.43 -17.44
CA PHE A 193 26.18 3.20 -18.04
C PHE A 193 25.04 3.45 -19.01
N GLN A 194 24.97 2.61 -20.04
CA GLN A 194 23.86 2.51 -20.97
C GLN A 194 23.57 1.05 -21.29
N SER A 195 22.29 0.72 -21.35
CA SER A 195 21.85 -0.63 -21.65
C SER A 195 20.44 -0.68 -22.21
N THR A 196 20.26 -1.58 -23.18
CA THR A 196 18.93 -1.98 -23.65
C THR A 196 18.53 -3.26 -22.94
N ILE A 197 17.31 -3.30 -22.39
CA ILE A 197 16.76 -4.43 -21.64
C ILE A 197 15.51 -4.91 -22.37
N GLN A 198 15.48 -6.20 -22.71
CA GLN A 198 14.35 -6.86 -23.34
C GLN A 198 13.66 -7.73 -22.30
N ILE A 199 12.34 -7.55 -22.14
CA ILE A 199 11.55 -8.32 -21.18
C ILE A 199 10.43 -9.06 -21.90
N LYS A 200 10.31 -10.36 -21.61
CA LYS A 200 9.20 -11.20 -22.06
C LYS A 200 8.60 -11.90 -20.85
N GLU A 201 7.31 -11.70 -20.62
CA GLU A 201 6.56 -12.33 -19.53
C GLU A 201 5.35 -13.05 -20.12
N ASP A 202 5.29 -14.37 -19.93
CA ASP A 202 4.20 -15.24 -20.37
C ASP A 202 3.76 -14.97 -21.83
N THR A 203 2.51 -14.54 -22.01
CA THR A 203 1.89 -14.17 -23.29
C THR A 203 1.95 -12.66 -23.57
N LEU A 204 2.52 -11.86 -22.67
CA LEU A 204 2.61 -10.41 -22.87
C LEU A 204 3.55 -10.08 -24.03
N PRO A 205 3.26 -9.00 -24.79
CA PRO A 205 4.18 -8.52 -25.81
C PRO A 205 5.56 -8.26 -25.23
N GLN A 206 6.59 -8.61 -25.99
CA GLN A 206 7.95 -8.31 -25.59
C GLN A 206 8.13 -6.80 -25.42
N GLN A 207 8.65 -6.40 -24.28
CA GLN A 207 8.96 -5.03 -23.94
C GLN A 207 10.44 -4.75 -24.21
N LEU A 208 10.72 -3.52 -24.64
CA LEU A 208 12.06 -3.00 -24.86
C LEU A 208 12.23 -1.77 -23.96
N TRP A 209 13.22 -1.79 -23.08
CA TRP A 209 13.53 -0.69 -22.18
C TRP A 209 14.95 -0.19 -22.46
N GLU A 210 15.14 1.11 -22.29
CA GLU A 210 16.43 1.77 -22.30
C GLU A 210 16.73 2.23 -20.88
N ALA A 211 17.89 1.82 -20.37
CA ALA A 211 18.41 2.18 -19.07
C ALA A 211 19.70 2.98 -19.25
N THR A 212 19.75 4.17 -18.68
CA THR A 212 20.95 5.02 -18.69
C THR A 212 21.21 5.57 -17.30
N GLY A 213 22.46 5.89 -17.00
CA GLY A 213 22.77 6.42 -15.68
C GLY A 213 24.25 6.62 -15.42
N GLU A 214 24.53 6.92 -14.16
CA GLU A 214 25.86 7.16 -13.63
C GLU A 214 25.98 6.46 -12.27
N LEU A 215 27.07 5.73 -12.05
CA LEU A 215 27.40 5.16 -10.76
C LEU A 215 28.81 5.57 -10.38
N ASN A 216 28.94 6.47 -9.41
CA ASN A 216 30.23 6.88 -8.89
C ASN A 216 30.46 6.26 -7.51
N ARG A 217 31.48 5.40 -7.43
CA ARG A 217 31.87 4.67 -6.21
C ARG A 217 32.43 5.57 -5.13
N ARG A 218 33.19 6.61 -5.48
CA ARG A 218 33.87 7.48 -4.51
C ARG A 218 32.86 8.32 -3.72
N ASP A 219 31.84 8.79 -4.42
CA ASP A 219 30.81 9.67 -3.87
C ASP A 219 29.56 8.89 -3.43
N TYR A 220 29.57 7.56 -3.54
CA TYR A 220 28.42 6.68 -3.33
C TYR A 220 27.15 7.21 -4.01
N THR A 221 27.26 7.65 -5.27
CA THR A 221 26.12 8.18 -6.02
C THR A 221 25.66 7.19 -7.07
N LEU A 222 24.34 6.99 -7.13
CA LEU A 222 23.68 6.20 -8.15
C LEU A 222 22.61 7.07 -8.79
N LYS A 223 22.74 7.30 -10.11
CA LYS A 223 21.71 7.90 -10.95
C LYS A 223 21.31 6.88 -12.00
N ALA A 224 20.02 6.66 -12.15
CA ALA A 224 19.48 5.77 -13.17
C ALA A 224 18.22 6.38 -13.77
N SER A 225 18.01 6.20 -15.06
CA SER A 225 16.77 6.50 -15.75
C SER A 225 16.39 5.32 -16.62
N LEU A 226 15.10 4.99 -16.61
CA LEU A 226 14.49 3.91 -17.36
C LEU A 226 13.33 4.47 -18.19
N PHE A 227 13.32 4.17 -19.48
CA PHE A 227 12.26 4.61 -20.41
C PHE A 227 12.10 3.58 -21.54
N ALA A 228 10.96 3.58 -22.22
CA ALA A 228 10.80 2.77 -23.43
C ALA A 228 11.01 3.61 -24.70
N PRO A 229 11.62 3.03 -25.76
CA PRO A 229 11.69 3.69 -27.06
C PRO A 229 10.27 3.88 -27.65
N GLU A 230 10.13 4.85 -28.55
CA GLU A 230 8.87 5.18 -29.25
C GLU A 230 7.71 5.69 -28.37
N LYS A 231 7.98 6.16 -27.13
CA LYS A 231 6.96 6.65 -26.18
C LYS A 231 5.90 5.61 -25.79
N ARG A 232 6.26 4.32 -25.80
CA ARG A 232 5.42 3.27 -25.21
C ARG A 232 5.52 3.34 -23.67
N LYS A 233 4.54 2.81 -22.96
CA LYS A 233 4.64 2.66 -21.50
C LYS A 233 5.42 1.40 -21.14
N ILE A 234 6.29 1.51 -20.14
CA ILE A 234 6.94 0.39 -19.48
C ILE A 234 5.94 -0.25 -18.53
N SER A 235 5.83 -1.58 -18.51
CA SER A 235 5.10 -2.34 -17.50
C SER A 235 6.06 -3.19 -16.67
N LEU A 236 6.05 -3.04 -15.35
CA LEU A 236 6.95 -3.78 -14.48
C LEU A 236 6.55 -5.27 -14.41
N PRO A 237 7.46 -6.20 -14.75
CA PRO A 237 7.15 -7.62 -14.67
C PRO A 237 6.88 -8.04 -13.23
N TYR A 238 6.15 -9.15 -13.05
CA TYR A 238 5.73 -9.68 -11.75
C TYR A 238 4.73 -8.86 -10.95
N ILE A 239 4.55 -7.55 -11.19
CA ILE A 239 3.64 -6.73 -10.37
C ILE A 239 2.20 -7.21 -10.51
N THR A 240 1.74 -7.40 -11.75
CA THR A 240 0.39 -7.93 -12.04
C THR A 240 0.22 -9.34 -11.48
N ARG A 241 1.21 -10.22 -11.66
CA ARG A 241 1.16 -11.60 -11.16
C ARG A 241 1.14 -11.68 -9.63
N ARG A 242 1.98 -10.88 -8.96
CA ARG A 242 2.20 -10.97 -7.51
C ARG A 242 1.12 -10.27 -6.71
N PHE A 243 0.65 -9.13 -7.23
CA PHE A 243 -0.24 -8.24 -6.51
C PHE A 243 -1.58 -8.03 -7.20
N GLY A 244 -1.80 -8.56 -8.41
CA GLY A 244 -3.00 -8.27 -9.19
C GLY A 244 -3.11 -6.81 -9.64
N ALA A 245 -1.99 -6.09 -9.65
CA ALA A 245 -1.91 -4.67 -9.95
C ALA A 245 -1.20 -4.44 -11.29
N GLU A 246 -1.78 -3.66 -12.18
CA GLU A 246 -1.12 -3.23 -13.41
C GLU A 246 -0.47 -1.86 -13.14
N VAL A 247 0.84 -1.77 -13.36
CA VAL A 247 1.60 -0.54 -13.12
C VAL A 247 2.43 -0.25 -14.37
N THR A 248 2.14 0.88 -15.01
CA THR A 248 2.89 1.30 -16.19
C THR A 248 3.36 2.75 -16.11
N PHE A 249 4.44 3.13 -16.79
CA PHE A 249 4.95 4.50 -16.81
C PHE A 249 5.75 4.81 -18.07
N ASP A 250 5.88 6.09 -18.41
CA ASP A 250 6.67 6.53 -19.57
C ASP A 250 8.17 6.54 -19.23
N THR A 251 8.50 7.15 -18.08
CA THR A 251 9.88 7.33 -17.62
C THR A 251 9.95 7.22 -16.10
N LEU A 252 11.00 6.57 -15.61
CA LEU A 252 11.35 6.50 -14.20
C LEU A 252 12.81 6.95 -14.04
N SER A 253 13.04 7.99 -13.24
CA SER A 253 14.38 8.46 -12.90
C SER A 253 14.59 8.35 -11.41
N TYR A 254 15.77 7.89 -11.00
CA TYR A 254 16.15 7.72 -9.61
C TYR A 254 17.57 8.24 -9.40
N ASN A 255 17.78 8.95 -8.30
CA ASN A 255 19.07 9.38 -7.80
C ASN A 255 19.14 9.06 -6.32
N MET A 256 20.29 8.59 -5.84
CA MET A 256 20.55 8.36 -4.43
C MET A 256 22.01 8.63 -4.09
N THR A 257 22.21 9.20 -2.91
CA THR A 257 23.50 9.30 -2.23
C THR A 257 23.42 8.62 -0.87
N LYS A 258 24.55 8.07 -0.43
CA LYS A 258 24.70 7.36 0.85
C LYS A 258 25.70 8.10 1.72
N ASP A 259 25.33 8.35 2.98
CA ASP A 259 26.23 8.93 3.98
C ASP A 259 26.20 8.08 5.27
N LYS A 260 27.37 7.62 5.71
CA LYS A 260 27.52 6.79 6.90
C LYS A 260 27.95 7.65 8.07
N ARG A 261 27.01 7.97 8.96
CA ARG A 261 27.25 8.85 10.12
C ARG A 261 27.95 8.14 11.28
N ALA A 262 27.57 6.88 11.56
CA ALA A 262 28.14 6.06 12.64
C ALA A 262 28.11 4.57 12.26
N SER A 263 28.64 3.68 13.11
CA SER A 263 28.68 2.23 12.84
C SER A 263 27.29 1.62 12.56
N ASN A 264 26.25 2.10 13.26
CA ASN A 264 24.87 1.61 13.17
C ASN A 264 23.87 2.66 12.67
N GLN A 265 24.35 3.71 11.98
CA GLN A 265 23.49 4.76 11.42
C GLN A 265 23.85 5.05 9.97
N LEU A 266 22.83 5.02 9.13
CA LEU A 266 22.93 5.24 7.70
C LEU A 266 21.93 6.30 7.27
N LEU A 267 22.40 7.30 6.54
CA LEU A 267 21.58 8.32 5.91
C LEU A 267 21.51 8.08 4.41
N LEU A 268 20.30 7.96 3.87
CA LEU A 268 20.06 7.91 2.43
C LEU A 268 19.32 9.16 2.00
N LYS A 269 19.87 9.88 1.03
CA LYS A 269 19.18 10.98 0.37
C LYS A 269 18.94 10.60 -1.07
N GLY A 270 17.77 10.90 -1.59
CA GLY A 270 17.52 10.60 -2.99
C GLY A 270 16.35 11.33 -3.59
N LYS A 271 16.25 11.19 -4.90
CA LYS A 271 15.20 11.77 -5.71
C LYS A 271 14.69 10.73 -6.69
N ALA A 272 13.42 10.37 -6.56
CA ALA A 272 12.69 9.58 -7.55
C ALA A 272 11.73 10.49 -8.32
N ARG A 273 11.61 10.26 -9.62
CA ARG A 273 10.65 10.94 -10.49
C ARG A 273 10.03 9.93 -11.44
N VAL A 274 8.71 10.01 -11.60
CA VAL A 274 7.96 9.20 -12.55
C VAL A 274 7.07 10.11 -13.39
N ASN A 275 7.00 9.85 -14.69
CA ASN A 275 6.06 10.51 -15.61
C ASN A 275 5.13 9.48 -16.24
N GLY A 276 3.87 9.87 -16.44
CA GLY A 276 2.84 9.05 -17.10
C GLY A 276 2.53 7.75 -16.37
N LEU A 277 2.60 7.75 -15.03
CA LEU A 277 2.32 6.59 -14.20
C LEU A 277 0.83 6.25 -14.27
N ASP A 278 0.51 5.04 -14.73
CA ASP A 278 -0.80 4.43 -14.63
C ASP A 278 -0.76 3.31 -13.60
N VAL A 279 -1.74 3.31 -12.69
CA VAL A 279 -1.91 2.24 -11.70
C VAL A 279 -3.34 1.74 -11.73
N PHE A 280 -3.51 0.45 -11.95
CA PHE A 280 -4.79 -0.23 -11.82
C PHE A 280 -4.70 -1.35 -10.80
N HIS A 281 -5.58 -1.30 -9.80
CA HIS A 281 -5.78 -2.40 -8.87
C HIS A 281 -7.17 -2.27 -8.25
N LYS A 282 -7.95 -3.37 -8.25
CA LYS A 282 -9.36 -3.36 -7.80
C LYS A 282 -9.56 -2.85 -6.37
N ALA A 283 -8.58 -3.07 -5.48
CA ALA A 283 -8.65 -2.55 -4.10
C ALA A 283 -8.31 -1.05 -3.98
N LEU A 284 -7.67 -0.47 -5.00
CA LEU A 284 -7.38 0.97 -5.06
C LEU A 284 -8.55 1.70 -5.74
N SER A 285 -8.84 1.38 -7.00
CA SER A 285 -9.88 2.00 -7.83
C SER A 285 -10.50 0.98 -8.80
N PRO A 286 -11.78 1.12 -9.21
CA PRO A 286 -12.33 0.33 -10.31
C PRO A 286 -11.81 0.77 -11.69
N GLU A 287 -11.14 1.92 -11.77
CA GLU A 287 -10.59 2.51 -12.99
C GLU A 287 -9.07 2.63 -12.90
N VAL A 288 -8.42 2.85 -14.04
CA VAL A 288 -6.99 3.13 -14.09
C VAL A 288 -6.74 4.51 -13.49
N ILE A 289 -5.85 4.59 -12.51
CA ILE A 289 -5.44 5.83 -11.87
C ILE A 289 -4.32 6.44 -12.70
N HIS A 290 -4.56 7.62 -13.26
CA HIS A 290 -3.59 8.31 -14.10
C HIS A 290 -2.86 9.42 -13.34
N LEU A 291 -1.54 9.31 -13.27
CA LEU A 291 -0.64 10.24 -12.61
C LEU A 291 0.36 10.80 -13.62
N ASN A 292 0.14 12.05 -14.03
CA ASN A 292 0.95 12.70 -15.06
C ASN A 292 2.42 12.84 -14.64
N ARG A 293 2.64 13.33 -13.42
CA ARG A 293 3.98 13.57 -12.85
C ARG A 293 3.95 13.33 -11.36
N GLY A 294 4.94 12.57 -10.90
CA GLY A 294 5.20 12.35 -9.48
C GLY A 294 6.68 12.54 -9.19
N GLN A 295 6.99 13.20 -8.08
CA GLN A 295 8.37 13.35 -7.62
C GLN A 295 8.43 13.12 -6.11
N LEU A 296 9.44 12.39 -5.67
CA LEU A 296 9.76 12.13 -4.27
C LEU A 296 11.23 12.51 -4.07
N CYS A 297 11.48 13.59 -3.34
CA CYS A 297 12.81 13.90 -2.81
C CYS A 297 12.82 13.47 -1.35
N TYR A 298 13.56 12.42 -1.00
CA TYR A 298 13.50 11.83 0.33
C TYR A 298 14.82 11.95 1.08
N GLU A 299 14.70 12.00 2.40
CA GLU A 299 15.79 11.81 3.36
C GLU A 299 15.37 10.70 4.33
N MET A 300 16.13 9.61 4.34
CA MET A 300 15.82 8.43 5.13
C MET A 300 16.95 8.16 6.14
N ASN A 301 16.61 8.23 7.42
CA ASN A 301 17.46 7.82 8.53
C ASN A 301 17.21 6.35 8.85
N ILE A 302 18.27 5.56 8.83
CA ILE A 302 18.21 4.12 9.09
C ILE A 302 19.12 3.84 10.29
N SER A 303 18.55 3.26 11.34
CA SER A 303 19.29 2.82 12.52
C SER A 303 19.32 1.29 12.59
N GLY A 304 19.83 0.74 13.69
CA GLY A 304 19.68 -0.70 13.96
C GLY A 304 18.20 -1.12 13.97
N HIS A 305 17.36 -0.36 14.68
CA HIS A 305 15.98 -0.76 15.02
C HIS A 305 14.89 0.07 14.35
N SER A 306 15.24 1.11 13.61
CA SER A 306 14.28 2.02 13.00
C SER A 306 14.59 2.36 11.54
N LEU A 307 13.52 2.62 10.80
CA LEU A 307 13.50 3.22 9.47
C LEU A 307 12.66 4.49 9.57
N GLU A 308 13.26 5.63 9.28
CA GLU A 308 12.61 6.93 9.39
C GLU A 308 12.76 7.70 8.08
N LEU A 309 11.64 8.05 7.47
CA LEU A 309 11.52 9.02 6.40
C LEU A 309 11.29 10.39 7.03
N ASP A 310 12.31 11.24 6.96
CA ASP A 310 12.33 12.55 7.60
C ASP A 310 11.33 13.52 6.96
N SER A 311 10.84 14.49 7.75
CA SER A 311 9.90 15.53 7.29
C SER A 311 10.47 16.50 6.25
N THR A 312 11.79 16.51 6.03
CA THR A 312 12.41 17.19 4.89
C THR A 312 12.11 16.50 3.56
N THR A 313 11.52 15.30 3.59
CA THR A 313 11.00 14.61 2.40
C THR A 313 9.94 15.47 1.73
N ILE A 314 10.06 15.67 0.42
CA ILE A 314 9.14 16.42 -0.42
C ILE A 314 8.47 15.44 -1.38
N VAL A 315 7.15 15.37 -1.33
CA VAL A 315 6.33 14.68 -2.33
C VAL A 315 5.60 15.72 -3.17
N ASP A 316 5.88 15.70 -4.48
CA ASP A 316 5.15 16.48 -5.46
C ASP A 316 4.22 15.55 -6.24
N PHE A 317 2.95 15.93 -6.29
CA PHE A 317 1.91 15.26 -7.05
C PHE A 317 1.09 16.30 -7.80
N ASN A 318 1.25 16.35 -9.12
CA ASN A 318 0.70 17.41 -9.97
C ASN A 318 1.09 18.83 -9.47
N LYS A 319 0.16 19.61 -8.91
CA LYS A 319 0.46 20.92 -8.29
C LYS A 319 0.63 20.86 -6.78
N LEU A 320 0.24 19.75 -6.15
CA LEU A 320 0.25 19.59 -4.71
C LEU A 320 1.64 19.15 -4.24
N GLN A 321 2.21 19.89 -3.29
CA GLN A 321 3.45 19.53 -2.61
C GLN A 321 3.18 19.34 -1.11
N PHE A 322 3.71 18.27 -0.52
CA PHE A 322 3.59 18.02 0.92
C PHE A 322 4.81 17.28 1.48
N HIS A 323 4.91 17.28 2.81
CA HIS A 323 6.05 16.80 3.56
C HIS A 323 5.64 15.66 4.50
N PRO A 324 5.70 14.39 4.05
CA PRO A 324 5.37 13.27 4.89
C PRO A 324 6.51 12.95 5.85
N TYR A 325 6.15 12.57 7.07
CA TYR A 325 7.01 11.93 8.05
C TYR A 325 6.53 10.51 8.26
N LEU A 326 7.42 9.52 8.13
CA LEU A 326 7.11 8.12 8.42
C LEU A 326 8.21 7.54 9.28
N ARG A 327 7.86 6.87 10.37
CA ARG A 327 8.81 6.13 11.20
C ARG A 327 8.25 4.76 11.51
N ALA A 328 9.07 3.74 11.30
CA ALA A 328 8.80 2.38 11.71
C ALA A 328 9.96 1.92 12.58
N GLU A 329 9.68 1.59 13.83
CA GLU A 329 10.67 1.10 14.77
C GLU A 329 10.23 -0.17 15.44
N LYS A 330 11.21 -0.99 15.81
CA LYS A 330 10.98 -2.28 16.45
C LYS A 330 11.74 -2.36 17.76
N GLU A 331 11.04 -2.15 18.86
CA GLU A 331 11.60 -2.26 20.21
C GLU A 331 11.06 -3.50 20.93
N LYS A 332 11.96 -4.31 21.51
CA LYS A 332 11.61 -5.54 22.29
C LYS A 332 10.64 -6.49 21.57
N GLY A 333 10.66 -6.51 20.23
CA GLY A 333 9.83 -7.38 19.40
C GLY A 333 8.50 -6.76 18.93
N ASN A 334 8.06 -5.65 19.52
CA ASN A 334 6.87 -4.92 19.12
C ASN A 334 7.20 -3.83 18.12
N TRP A 335 6.26 -3.55 17.22
CA TRP A 335 6.39 -2.46 16.27
C TRP A 335 5.77 -1.18 16.83
N HIS A 336 6.40 -0.05 16.54
CA HIS A 336 5.80 1.28 16.69
C HIS A 336 5.88 1.98 15.34
N PHE A 337 4.72 2.41 14.85
CA PHE A 337 4.59 3.15 13.60
C PHE A 337 4.07 4.55 13.85
N THR A 338 4.76 5.53 13.29
CA THR A 338 4.32 6.92 13.25
C THR A 338 4.22 7.36 11.79
N ALA A 339 3.11 7.97 11.42
CA ALA A 339 2.90 8.62 10.14
C ALA A 339 2.30 10.00 10.37
N ALA A 340 2.92 11.04 9.84
CA ALA A 340 2.44 12.40 9.99
C ALA A 340 2.57 13.19 8.69
N VAL A 341 1.63 14.10 8.47
CA VAL A 341 1.70 15.08 7.37
C VAL A 341 1.21 16.41 7.92
N ASN A 342 2.03 17.44 7.78
CA ASN A 342 1.67 18.81 8.11
C ASN A 342 1.80 19.68 6.88
N LYS A 343 0.70 20.30 6.47
CA LYS A 343 0.66 21.23 5.35
C LYS A 343 0.04 22.54 5.78
N SER A 344 0.89 23.56 5.91
CA SER A 344 0.49 24.96 6.13
C SER A 344 -0.46 25.45 5.04
N TRP A 345 -1.13 26.57 5.28
CA TRP A 345 -2.08 27.20 4.37
C TRP A 345 -1.62 27.20 2.91
N PHE A 346 -2.49 26.71 2.03
CA PHE A 346 -2.26 26.60 0.59
C PHE A 346 -3.58 26.81 -0.18
N PRO A 347 -3.54 27.21 -1.47
CA PRO A 347 -4.76 27.40 -2.26
C PRO A 347 -5.59 26.12 -2.32
N ALA A 348 -6.89 26.24 -2.03
CA ALA A 348 -7.78 25.09 -2.03
C ALA A 348 -7.82 24.36 -3.38
N ASP A 349 -7.77 25.13 -4.48
CA ASP A 349 -7.81 24.61 -5.84
C ASP A 349 -6.59 23.74 -6.18
N ASP A 350 -5.47 23.90 -5.49
CA ASP A 350 -4.28 23.05 -5.70
C ASP A 350 -4.53 21.61 -5.21
N LEU A 351 -5.36 21.40 -4.19
CA LEU A 351 -5.78 20.05 -3.78
C LEU A 351 -6.63 19.41 -4.87
N PHE A 352 -7.73 20.07 -5.23
CA PHE A 352 -8.76 19.51 -6.11
C PHE A 352 -8.30 19.38 -7.56
N SER A 353 -7.53 20.35 -8.07
CA SER A 353 -6.95 20.27 -9.43
C SER A 353 -5.76 19.30 -9.53
N SER A 354 -5.24 18.83 -8.40
CA SER A 354 -4.20 17.79 -8.37
C SER A 354 -4.76 16.38 -8.29
N LEU A 355 -6.02 16.17 -7.88
CA LEU A 355 -6.60 14.83 -7.75
C LEU A 355 -6.45 14.01 -9.05
N PRO A 356 -5.92 12.77 -8.99
CA PRO A 356 -5.70 11.99 -10.20
C PRO A 356 -7.03 11.51 -10.80
N LYS A 357 -7.09 11.51 -12.13
CA LYS A 357 -8.22 10.94 -12.86
C LYS A 357 -8.33 9.44 -12.61
N GLY A 358 -9.56 8.95 -12.54
CA GLY A 358 -9.87 7.56 -12.17
C GLY A 358 -9.83 7.27 -10.67
N LEU A 359 -9.46 8.23 -9.81
CA LEU A 359 -9.47 8.07 -8.35
C LEU A 359 -10.66 8.76 -7.67
N PHE A 360 -11.10 9.91 -8.21
CA PHE A 360 -12.15 10.76 -7.62
C PHE A 360 -13.15 11.23 -8.68
N SER A 361 -13.95 10.31 -9.22
CA SER A 361 -14.87 10.56 -10.33
C SER A 361 -15.97 11.59 -10.01
N ASN A 362 -16.48 11.62 -8.78
CA ASN A 362 -17.53 12.54 -8.36
C ASN A 362 -17.01 13.96 -8.14
N LEU A 363 -15.71 14.09 -7.85
CA LEU A 363 -15.02 15.37 -7.66
C LEU A 363 -14.32 15.84 -8.94
N GLU A 364 -14.41 15.09 -10.06
CA GLU A 364 -13.76 15.49 -11.30
C GLU A 364 -14.31 16.84 -11.80
N GLY A 365 -13.39 17.78 -12.06
CA GLY A 365 -13.73 19.12 -12.57
C GLY A 365 -14.28 20.08 -11.52
N ILE A 366 -14.31 19.72 -10.24
CA ILE A 366 -14.63 20.67 -9.16
C ILE A 366 -13.60 21.81 -9.18
N LYS A 367 -14.06 23.04 -8.95
CA LYS A 367 -13.22 24.22 -8.80
C LYS A 367 -13.53 24.91 -7.49
N THR A 368 -12.48 25.39 -6.84
CA THR A 368 -12.60 25.98 -5.50
C THR A 368 -11.80 27.28 -5.39
N SER A 369 -12.13 28.08 -4.38
CA SER A 369 -11.36 29.26 -3.98
C SER A 369 -11.09 29.22 -2.47
N GLY A 370 -10.22 30.12 -1.99
CA GLY A 370 -9.81 30.17 -0.58
C GLY A 370 -8.57 29.33 -0.31
N GLU A 371 -8.28 29.13 0.97
CA GLU A 371 -7.09 28.42 1.45
C GLU A 371 -7.49 27.23 2.32
N LEU A 372 -6.66 26.19 2.30
CA LEU A 372 -6.77 25.00 3.15
C LEU A 372 -5.48 24.81 3.93
N THR A 373 -5.57 24.20 5.10
CA THR A 373 -4.42 23.63 5.82
C THR A 373 -4.78 22.23 6.30
N TYR A 374 -3.80 21.32 6.30
CA TYR A 374 -4.04 19.93 6.65
C TYR A 374 -3.04 19.46 7.70
N HIS A 375 -3.57 18.79 8.73
CA HIS A 375 -2.82 18.12 9.77
C HIS A 375 -3.23 16.65 9.82
N PHE A 376 -2.26 15.75 9.84
CA PHE A 376 -2.47 14.32 10.03
C PHE A 376 -1.40 13.75 10.95
N LEU A 377 -1.82 12.93 11.91
CA LEU A 377 -0.97 12.13 12.77
C LEU A 377 -1.63 10.77 13.01
N LEU A 378 -0.91 9.71 12.70
CA LEU A 378 -1.19 8.35 13.11
C LEU A 378 0.00 7.84 13.89
N ASP A 379 -0.19 7.50 15.16
CA ASP A 379 0.83 6.94 16.02
C ASP A 379 0.30 5.67 16.67
N ILE A 380 0.91 4.53 16.34
CA ILE A 380 0.48 3.20 16.76
C ILE A 380 1.65 2.50 17.44
N ASP A 381 1.59 2.37 18.76
CA ASP A 381 2.46 1.49 19.52
C ASP A 381 1.75 0.13 19.74
N PHE A 382 2.28 -0.93 19.13
CA PHE A 382 1.70 -2.28 19.30
C PHE A 382 1.94 -2.87 20.69
N ALA A 383 2.86 -2.31 21.49
CA ALA A 383 3.00 -2.66 22.90
C ALA A 383 1.90 -2.04 23.78
N GLN A 384 1.35 -0.90 23.36
CA GLN A 384 0.31 -0.16 24.08
C GLN A 384 -0.75 0.41 23.11
N LEU A 385 -1.62 -0.45 22.56
CA LEU A 385 -2.62 -0.01 21.58
C LEU A 385 -3.58 1.07 22.11
N ASP A 386 -3.82 1.13 23.42
CA ASP A 386 -4.68 2.15 24.03
C ASP A 386 -4.08 3.57 23.97
N SER A 387 -2.77 3.72 23.71
CA SER A 387 -2.12 5.02 23.50
C SER A 387 -2.19 5.50 22.05
N LEU A 388 -2.86 4.75 21.15
CA LEU A 388 -2.97 5.08 19.74
C LEU A 388 -3.49 6.51 19.56
N LYS A 389 -2.83 7.27 18.68
CA LYS A 389 -3.27 8.60 18.24
C LYS A 389 -3.69 8.53 16.78
N LEU A 390 -4.87 9.10 16.49
CA LEU A 390 -5.38 9.28 15.14
C LEU A 390 -5.99 10.67 15.05
N GLU A 391 -5.24 11.59 14.43
CA GLU A 391 -5.61 12.97 14.22
C GLU A 391 -5.63 13.23 12.71
N SER A 392 -6.71 13.80 12.19
CA SER A 392 -6.85 14.19 10.79
C SER A 392 -7.76 15.39 10.72
N GLU A 393 -7.20 16.54 10.37
CA GLU A 393 -7.90 17.81 10.40
C GLU A 393 -7.59 18.61 9.12
N LEU A 394 -8.64 18.90 8.36
CA LEU A 394 -8.60 19.78 7.19
C LEU A 394 -9.36 21.05 7.54
N LYS A 395 -8.64 22.17 7.70
CA LYS A 395 -9.22 23.49 7.99
C LYS A 395 -9.25 24.34 6.75
N GLU A 396 -10.23 25.22 6.72
CA GLU A 396 -10.50 26.16 5.66
C GLU A 396 -10.32 27.61 6.11
N LYS A 397 -10.03 28.47 5.13
CA LYS A 397 -10.12 29.92 5.26
C LYS A 397 -10.65 30.49 3.95
N ASP A 398 -11.77 31.19 4.05
CA ASP A 398 -12.47 31.79 2.90
C ASP A 398 -12.77 30.78 1.77
N PHE A 399 -12.93 29.50 2.13
CA PHE A 399 -13.18 28.43 1.17
C PHE A 399 -14.55 28.58 0.52
N ARG A 400 -14.60 28.37 -0.81
CA ARG A 400 -15.86 28.27 -1.56
C ARG A 400 -15.75 27.29 -2.72
N ILE A 401 -16.83 26.57 -3.01
CA ILE A 401 -16.98 25.84 -4.27
C ILE A 401 -17.46 26.82 -5.35
N THR A 402 -16.67 27.00 -6.40
CA THR A 402 -17.01 27.90 -7.53
C THR A 402 -17.65 27.13 -8.70
N SER A 403 -17.37 25.83 -8.82
CA SER A 403 -17.99 24.92 -9.78
C SER A 403 -17.99 23.50 -9.22
N TYR A 404 -19.11 22.79 -9.34
CA TYR A 404 -19.25 21.42 -8.85
C TYR A 404 -18.57 20.36 -9.73
N GLY A 405 -18.28 20.66 -11.00
CA GLY A 405 -17.74 19.70 -11.93
C GLY A 405 -18.74 18.60 -12.29
N ALA A 406 -18.33 17.34 -12.18
CA ALA A 406 -19.10 16.16 -12.61
C ALA A 406 -20.38 15.91 -11.77
N THR A 407 -20.38 16.26 -10.48
CA THR A 407 -21.48 15.92 -9.57
C THR A 407 -21.94 17.09 -8.72
N SER A 408 -23.24 17.42 -8.78
CA SER A 408 -23.83 18.43 -7.90
C SER A 408 -23.95 17.90 -6.46
N LEU A 409 -23.05 18.34 -5.59
CA LEU A 409 -23.03 17.94 -4.17
C LEU A 409 -24.18 18.55 -3.36
N SER A 410 -24.81 19.61 -3.85
CA SER A 410 -25.98 20.24 -3.22
C SER A 410 -27.30 19.54 -3.54
N LYS A 411 -27.32 18.49 -4.37
CA LYS A 411 -28.58 17.83 -4.82
C LYS A 411 -29.49 17.35 -3.69
N MET A 412 -28.93 17.00 -2.52
CA MET A 412 -29.71 16.54 -1.35
C MET A 412 -30.54 17.65 -0.70
N SER A 413 -30.21 18.92 -0.95
CA SER A 413 -31.00 20.05 -0.48
C SER A 413 -32.37 20.15 -1.16
N GLY A 414 -32.49 19.63 -2.38
CA GLY A 414 -33.72 19.62 -3.17
C GLY A 414 -34.31 18.23 -3.36
N GLU A 415 -35.16 18.10 -4.38
CA GLU A 415 -35.70 16.82 -4.82
C GLU A 415 -34.75 16.16 -5.81
N PHE A 416 -34.58 14.83 -5.71
CA PHE A 416 -33.71 14.07 -6.61
C PHE A 416 -34.17 12.63 -6.75
N ILE A 417 -33.71 11.96 -7.81
CA ILE A 417 -33.94 10.53 -8.01
C ILE A 417 -32.84 9.74 -7.29
N TYR A 418 -33.23 8.87 -6.37
CA TYR A 418 -32.33 7.93 -5.71
C TYR A 418 -32.39 6.56 -6.39
N THR A 419 -31.23 5.95 -6.60
CA THR A 419 -31.12 4.57 -7.07
C THR A 419 -30.33 3.74 -6.06
N ALA A 420 -30.97 2.72 -5.51
CA ALA A 420 -30.33 1.71 -4.69
C ALA A 420 -29.64 0.67 -5.58
N TYR A 421 -28.41 0.32 -5.24
CA TYR A 421 -27.61 -0.68 -5.95
C TYR A 421 -27.29 -1.87 -5.07
N GLU A 422 -27.28 -3.09 -5.58
CA GLU A 422 -26.74 -4.28 -4.89
C GLU A 422 -25.70 -4.95 -5.75
N ASN A 423 -24.50 -5.16 -5.21
CA ASN A 423 -23.37 -5.73 -5.94
C ASN A 423 -23.09 -5.05 -7.31
N GLY A 424 -23.35 -3.73 -7.39
CA GLY A 424 -23.19 -2.94 -8.61
C GLY A 424 -24.41 -2.93 -9.54
N ILE A 425 -25.46 -3.71 -9.26
CA ILE A 425 -26.68 -3.79 -10.06
C ILE A 425 -27.74 -2.87 -9.46
N PRO A 426 -28.39 -1.98 -10.24
CA PRO A 426 -29.51 -1.19 -9.74
C PRO A 426 -30.66 -2.12 -9.37
N VAL A 427 -31.14 -2.04 -8.12
CA VAL A 427 -32.26 -2.87 -7.63
C VAL A 427 -33.56 -2.07 -7.49
N ARG A 428 -33.45 -0.75 -7.28
CA ARG A 428 -34.62 0.10 -7.10
C ARG A 428 -34.30 1.56 -7.38
N THR A 429 -35.21 2.25 -8.06
CA THR A 429 -35.11 3.70 -8.32
C THR A 429 -36.40 4.38 -7.88
N PHE A 430 -36.30 5.45 -7.10
CA PHE A 430 -37.45 6.20 -6.61
C PHE A 430 -37.10 7.67 -6.32
N PRO A 431 -38.06 8.59 -6.43
CA PRO A 431 -37.81 10.00 -6.18
C PRO A 431 -37.83 10.31 -4.67
N ILE A 432 -36.97 11.24 -4.25
CA ILE A 432 -36.82 11.74 -2.89
C ILE A 432 -37.15 13.22 -2.87
N GLY A 433 -38.20 13.60 -2.14
CA GLY A 433 -38.65 14.98 -2.09
C GLY A 433 -40.02 15.11 -1.42
N PRO A 434 -40.35 16.27 -0.83
CA PRO A 434 -41.66 16.52 -0.24
C PRO A 434 -42.84 16.27 -1.19
N SER A 435 -42.65 16.40 -2.50
CA SER A 435 -43.69 16.16 -3.52
C SER A 435 -43.93 14.67 -3.80
N CYS A 436 -43.12 13.77 -3.23
CA CYS A 436 -43.13 12.35 -3.55
C CYS A 436 -44.03 11.56 -2.57
N LYS A 437 -44.93 10.72 -3.09
CA LYS A 437 -45.91 9.96 -2.28
C LYS A 437 -45.29 9.05 -1.20
N HIS A 438 -44.11 8.48 -1.46
CA HIS A 438 -43.43 7.55 -0.55
C HIS A 438 -42.37 8.22 0.33
N PHE A 439 -42.28 9.56 0.29
CA PHE A 439 -41.39 10.35 1.12
C PHE A 439 -42.11 10.84 2.37
N THR A 440 -41.49 10.69 3.55
CA THR A 440 -42.02 11.21 4.82
C THR A 440 -41.18 12.39 5.30
N PRO A 441 -41.77 13.59 5.42
CA PRO A 441 -41.11 14.73 6.04
C PRO A 441 -40.68 14.44 7.48
N LEU A 442 -39.57 15.05 7.93
CA LEU A 442 -38.95 14.73 9.22
C LEU A 442 -39.86 15.01 10.42
N ASP A 443 -40.73 16.00 10.33
CA ASP A 443 -41.72 16.35 11.36
C ASP A 443 -42.88 15.34 11.45
N SER A 444 -43.10 14.57 10.39
CA SER A 444 -44.13 13.54 10.27
C SER A 444 -43.63 12.16 10.72
N ILE A 445 -42.40 12.07 11.23
CA ILE A 445 -41.77 10.87 11.79
C ILE A 445 -41.79 10.95 13.32
N SER A 446 -42.15 9.85 13.98
CA SER A 446 -42.13 9.74 15.45
C SER A 446 -40.83 10.31 16.05
N PRO A 447 -40.89 11.28 17.00
CA PRO A 447 -39.71 11.79 17.69
C PRO A 447 -38.90 10.68 18.36
N ILE A 448 -39.57 9.63 18.85
CA ILE A 448 -38.94 8.48 19.50
C ILE A 448 -38.12 7.68 18.49
N LEU A 449 -38.65 7.43 17.30
CA LEU A 449 -37.89 6.80 16.22
C LEU A 449 -36.70 7.65 15.80
N ARG A 450 -36.92 8.95 15.56
CA ARG A 450 -35.85 9.90 15.19
C ARG A 450 -34.73 9.89 16.22
N MET A 451 -35.04 9.83 17.51
CA MET A 451 -34.00 9.76 18.53
C MET A 451 -33.39 8.36 18.64
N SER A 452 -34.16 7.29 18.49
CA SER A 452 -33.68 5.90 18.59
C SER A 452 -32.64 5.60 17.52
N VAL A 453 -32.93 5.96 16.27
CA VAL A 453 -32.02 5.77 15.12
C VAL A 453 -30.76 6.59 15.30
N MET A 454 -30.89 7.87 15.66
CA MET A 454 -29.76 8.75 15.92
C MET A 454 -28.88 8.19 17.04
N GLN A 455 -29.45 7.78 18.18
CA GLN A 455 -28.69 7.24 19.29
C GLN A 455 -28.08 5.86 19.00
N SER A 456 -28.64 5.09 18.06
CA SER A 456 -28.06 3.81 17.62
C SER A 456 -26.86 4.02 16.70
N GLU A 457 -27.00 4.87 15.69
CA GLU A 457 -26.02 5.04 14.61
C GLU A 457 -24.98 6.13 14.90
N ASP A 458 -25.42 7.28 15.41
CA ASP A 458 -24.63 8.50 15.49
C ASP A 458 -25.21 9.49 16.52
N GLY A 459 -25.00 9.20 17.80
CA GLY A 459 -25.64 9.94 18.91
C GLY A 459 -25.23 11.41 19.03
N ALA A 460 -24.20 11.83 18.29
CA ALA A 460 -23.67 13.18 18.25
C ALA A 460 -23.90 13.87 16.88
N PHE A 461 -24.75 13.31 16.02
CA PHE A 461 -24.94 13.72 14.62
C PHE A 461 -25.06 15.23 14.40
N PHE A 462 -25.87 15.92 15.22
CA PHE A 462 -26.10 17.37 15.10
C PHE A 462 -24.94 18.25 15.57
N TYR A 463 -23.96 17.69 16.28
CA TYR A 463 -22.87 18.43 16.91
C TYR A 463 -21.55 18.34 16.14
N HIS A 464 -21.32 17.28 15.37
CA HIS A 464 -20.10 17.10 14.59
C HIS A 464 -20.27 17.55 13.13
N ARG A 465 -19.16 17.82 12.44
CA ARG A 465 -19.11 18.20 11.00
C ARG A 465 -18.77 17.01 10.11
N GLY A 466 -19.62 15.99 10.12
CA GLY A 466 -19.45 14.78 9.31
C GLY A 466 -18.57 13.67 9.88
N PHE A 467 -17.63 13.96 10.77
CA PHE A 467 -16.73 12.95 11.36
C PHE A 467 -16.77 12.91 12.89
N LEU A 468 -16.51 11.73 13.45
CA LEU A 468 -16.29 11.51 14.89
C LEU A 468 -14.91 10.87 15.11
N PRO A 469 -13.87 11.70 15.33
CA PRO A 469 -12.48 11.22 15.49
C PRO A 469 -12.32 10.17 16.59
N ASP A 470 -12.95 10.40 17.75
CA ASP A 470 -12.90 9.44 18.87
C ASP A 470 -13.50 8.08 18.47
N ALA A 471 -14.64 8.07 17.76
CA ALA A 471 -15.25 6.83 17.29
C ALA A 471 -14.38 6.09 16.27
N LEU A 472 -13.68 6.82 15.39
CA LEU A 472 -12.73 6.25 14.43
C LEU A 472 -11.50 5.67 15.14
N ARG A 473 -10.96 6.38 16.14
CA ARG A 473 -9.85 5.93 16.97
C ARG A 473 -10.19 4.64 17.70
N GLU A 474 -11.32 4.61 18.42
CA GLU A 474 -11.78 3.42 19.16
C GLU A 474 -12.06 2.24 18.24
N ALA A 475 -12.61 2.49 17.04
CA ALA A 475 -12.80 1.45 16.04
C ALA A 475 -11.45 0.88 15.56
N LEU A 476 -10.45 1.74 15.30
CA LEU A 476 -9.13 1.31 14.87
C LEU A 476 -8.40 0.51 15.96
N ILE A 477 -8.46 0.94 17.23
CA ILE A 477 -7.89 0.21 18.37
C ILE A 477 -8.50 -1.20 18.43
N TYR A 478 -9.83 -1.30 18.38
CA TYR A 478 -10.52 -2.59 18.43
C TYR A 478 -10.16 -3.49 17.24
N ASP A 479 -10.14 -2.95 16.02
CA ASP A 479 -9.81 -3.69 14.79
C ASP A 479 -8.36 -4.23 14.82
N LEU A 480 -7.42 -3.46 15.38
CA LEU A 480 -6.03 -3.88 15.60
C LEU A 480 -5.94 -4.99 16.66
N GLN A 481 -6.70 -4.88 17.76
CA GLN A 481 -6.75 -5.91 18.82
C GLN A 481 -7.29 -7.25 18.29
N VAL A 482 -8.38 -7.23 17.52
CA VAL A 482 -9.01 -8.44 16.98
C VAL A 482 -8.43 -8.88 15.63
N LYS A 483 -7.48 -8.12 15.07
CA LYS A 483 -6.81 -8.34 13.77
C LYS A 483 -7.77 -8.52 12.59
N ARG A 484 -8.91 -7.83 12.63
CA ARG A 484 -9.94 -7.84 11.57
C ARG A 484 -10.78 -6.57 11.66
N PHE A 485 -11.38 -6.17 10.55
CA PHE A 485 -12.36 -5.08 10.52
C PHE A 485 -13.67 -5.52 11.19
N ALA A 486 -13.83 -5.22 12.47
CA ALA A 486 -14.95 -5.67 13.29
C ALA A 486 -15.85 -4.52 13.77
N ARG A 487 -15.33 -3.30 13.90
CA ARG A 487 -16.11 -2.13 14.32
C ARG A 487 -16.10 -1.02 13.25
N GLY A 488 -17.27 -0.48 12.96
CA GLY A 488 -17.42 0.65 12.03
C GLY A 488 -17.40 1.98 12.76
N GLY A 489 -16.62 2.95 12.28
CA GLY A 489 -16.59 4.33 12.78
C GLY A 489 -17.24 5.36 11.83
N SER A 490 -18.20 4.96 11.00
CA SER A 490 -18.83 5.86 10.01
C SER A 490 -20.08 6.54 10.59
N THR A 491 -20.15 7.86 10.47
CA THR A 491 -21.29 8.72 10.90
C THR A 491 -22.48 8.60 9.95
N ILE A 492 -23.64 9.16 10.32
CA ILE A 492 -24.81 9.23 9.43
C ILE A 492 -24.47 10.01 8.15
N THR A 493 -23.72 11.11 8.24
CA THR A 493 -23.29 11.89 7.05
C THR A 493 -22.46 11.04 6.09
N MET A 494 -21.49 10.27 6.63
CA MET A 494 -20.66 9.38 5.82
C MET A 494 -21.49 8.29 5.14
N GLN A 495 -22.43 7.69 5.87
CA GLN A 495 -23.34 6.69 5.31
C GLN A 495 -24.23 7.28 4.21
N LEU A 496 -24.77 8.49 4.43
CA LEU A 496 -25.59 9.21 3.47
C LEU A 496 -24.80 9.53 2.19
N VAL A 497 -23.62 10.11 2.31
CA VAL A 497 -22.75 10.43 1.17
C VAL A 497 -22.39 9.17 0.38
N LYS A 498 -21.99 8.11 1.08
CA LYS A 498 -21.72 6.81 0.48
C LYS A 498 -22.91 6.28 -0.32
N ASN A 499 -24.13 6.43 0.18
CA ASN A 499 -25.31 5.91 -0.50
C ASN A 499 -25.77 6.78 -1.68
N VAL A 500 -25.64 8.11 -1.57
CA VAL A 500 -26.22 9.07 -2.53
C VAL A 500 -25.28 9.43 -3.68
N PHE A 501 -23.96 9.47 -3.43
CA PHE A 501 -22.97 9.91 -4.41
C PHE A 501 -22.04 8.81 -4.88
N LEU A 502 -21.78 7.80 -4.04
CA LEU A 502 -20.72 6.84 -4.31
C LEU A 502 -21.24 5.47 -4.70
N ASN A 503 -20.45 4.80 -5.52
CA ASN A 503 -20.68 3.44 -5.96
C ASN A 503 -20.38 2.49 -4.78
N ARG A 504 -21.04 1.33 -4.68
CA ARG A 504 -20.83 0.38 -3.56
C ARG A 504 -19.48 -0.38 -3.58
N ASN A 505 -18.52 0.03 -4.42
CA ASN A 505 -17.21 -0.62 -4.54
C ASN A 505 -16.36 -0.43 -3.27
N LYS A 506 -16.01 -1.51 -2.58
CA LYS A 506 -15.20 -1.45 -1.35
C LYS A 506 -13.70 -1.28 -1.67
N ASN A 507 -13.30 -0.09 -2.12
CA ASN A 507 -11.90 0.26 -2.37
C ASN A 507 -11.47 1.52 -1.59
N PHE A 508 -10.17 1.76 -1.56
CA PHE A 508 -9.55 2.87 -0.82
C PHE A 508 -9.92 4.23 -1.42
N ALA A 509 -9.92 4.35 -2.76
CA ALA A 509 -10.26 5.58 -3.46
C ALA A 509 -11.65 6.10 -3.08
N ARG A 510 -12.67 5.21 -3.12
CA ARG A 510 -14.03 5.53 -2.71
C ARG A 510 -14.08 6.03 -1.27
N LYS A 511 -13.31 5.45 -0.35
CA LYS A 511 -13.34 5.88 1.06
C LYS A 511 -12.71 7.26 1.24
N LEU A 512 -11.65 7.57 0.49
CA LEU A 512 -11.07 8.92 0.47
C LEU A 512 -12.03 9.93 -0.18
N GLU A 513 -12.66 9.57 -1.29
CA GLU A 513 -13.66 10.40 -1.96
C GLU A 513 -14.87 10.67 -1.05
N GLU A 514 -15.34 9.67 -0.30
CA GLU A 514 -16.35 9.80 0.75
C GLU A 514 -15.96 10.86 1.78
N ALA A 515 -14.73 10.78 2.30
CA ALA A 515 -14.26 11.75 3.28
C ALA A 515 -14.21 13.17 2.71
N LEU A 516 -13.72 13.35 1.47
CA LEU A 516 -13.69 14.67 0.83
C LEU A 516 -15.09 15.22 0.57
N ILE A 517 -16.04 14.42 0.08
CA ILE A 517 -17.42 14.87 -0.16
C ILE A 517 -18.13 15.20 1.15
N VAL A 518 -17.95 14.39 2.20
CA VAL A 518 -18.50 14.67 3.54
C VAL A 518 -17.97 16.01 4.05
N TRP A 519 -16.66 16.23 3.96
CA TRP A 519 -16.04 17.49 4.36
C TRP A 519 -16.63 18.66 3.55
N LEU A 520 -16.74 18.56 2.23
CA LEU A 520 -17.31 19.60 1.37
C LEU A 520 -18.77 19.94 1.75
N ILE A 521 -19.62 18.93 1.95
CA ILE A 521 -21.04 19.12 2.28
C ILE A 521 -21.21 19.77 3.64
N GLU A 522 -20.50 19.27 4.65
CA GLU A 522 -20.62 19.74 6.03
C GLU A 522 -19.98 21.12 6.22
N ASN A 523 -18.86 21.38 5.55
CA ASN A 523 -18.15 22.64 5.67
C ASN A 523 -18.89 23.80 4.98
N GLU A 524 -19.30 23.60 3.73
CA GLU A 524 -20.06 24.60 2.96
C GLU A 524 -21.55 24.61 3.30
N ARG A 525 -22.00 23.73 4.22
CA ARG A 525 -23.41 23.56 4.60
C ARG A 525 -24.33 23.38 3.40
N LEU A 526 -23.89 22.58 2.43
CA LEU A 526 -24.63 22.34 1.17
C LEU A 526 -25.98 21.67 1.41
N THR A 527 -26.17 21.02 2.56
CA THR A 527 -27.43 20.45 3.01
C THR A 527 -27.50 20.58 4.54
N SER A 528 -28.64 21.00 5.08
CA SER A 528 -28.81 21.13 6.53
C SER A 528 -28.80 19.76 7.23
N LYS A 529 -28.47 19.71 8.52
CA LYS A 529 -28.47 18.46 9.32
C LYS A 529 -29.86 17.82 9.35
N GLU A 530 -30.90 18.63 9.47
CA GLU A 530 -32.29 18.19 9.45
C GLU A 530 -32.63 17.54 8.12
N ARG A 531 -32.27 18.20 7.00
CA ARG A 531 -32.52 17.65 5.66
C ARG A 531 -31.68 16.40 5.39
N MET A 532 -30.42 16.37 5.82
CA MET A 532 -29.59 15.17 5.74
C MET A 532 -30.22 14.00 6.48
N TYR A 533 -30.73 14.25 7.69
CA TYR A 533 -31.35 13.19 8.48
C TYR A 533 -32.70 12.73 7.91
N GLU A 534 -33.49 13.67 7.39
CA GLU A 534 -34.72 13.38 6.67
C GLU A 534 -34.47 12.50 5.43
N VAL A 535 -33.49 12.87 4.59
CA VAL A 535 -33.10 12.06 3.43
C VAL A 535 -32.60 10.70 3.87
N TYR A 536 -31.74 10.63 4.90
CA TYR A 536 -31.23 9.38 5.45
C TYR A 536 -32.36 8.42 5.81
N LEU A 537 -33.34 8.84 6.62
CA LEU A 537 -34.47 8.00 7.03
C LEU A 537 -35.35 7.54 5.85
N ASN A 538 -35.36 8.28 4.74
CA ASN A 538 -36.13 7.98 3.54
C ASN A 538 -35.37 7.15 2.50
N ILE A 539 -34.04 7.01 2.58
CA ILE A 539 -33.26 6.20 1.62
C ILE A 539 -32.65 4.93 2.21
N VAL A 540 -32.49 4.86 3.54
CA VAL A 540 -31.87 3.68 4.14
C VAL A 540 -32.74 2.44 3.94
N GLU A 541 -32.07 1.30 3.83
CA GLU A 541 -32.69 -0.01 3.72
C GLU A 541 -33.06 -0.49 5.11
N TRP A 542 -34.34 -0.80 5.33
CA TRP A 542 -34.89 -1.27 6.60
C TRP A 542 -35.20 -2.78 6.56
N GLY A 543 -34.89 -3.46 5.47
CA GLY A 543 -35.16 -4.87 5.21
C GLY A 543 -34.92 -5.17 3.74
N PRO A 544 -34.89 -6.45 3.31
CA PRO A 544 -34.67 -6.80 1.90
C PRO A 544 -35.63 -6.03 0.98
N LEU A 545 -35.10 -5.13 0.16
CA LEU A 545 -35.84 -4.24 -0.76
C LEU A 545 -36.84 -3.26 -0.12
N VAL A 546 -36.84 -3.12 1.20
CA VAL A 546 -37.69 -2.16 1.95
C VAL A 546 -36.88 -0.89 2.19
N TYR A 547 -37.21 0.18 1.49
CA TYR A 547 -36.46 1.45 1.55
C TYR A 547 -37.33 2.57 2.09
N GLY A 548 -36.74 3.37 2.99
CA GLY A 548 -37.40 4.51 3.59
C GLY A 548 -38.38 4.15 4.70
N ILE A 549 -38.54 5.10 5.63
CA ILE A 549 -39.30 4.86 6.86
C ILE A 549 -40.80 4.64 6.64
N GLN A 550 -41.39 5.26 5.62
CA GLN A 550 -42.80 5.05 5.27
C GLN A 550 -43.08 3.56 5.01
N GLU A 551 -42.24 2.94 4.18
CA GLU A 551 -42.38 1.54 3.83
C GLU A 551 -42.01 0.62 4.97
N ALA A 552 -40.96 0.95 5.73
CA ALA A 552 -40.58 0.17 6.90
C ALA A 552 -41.71 0.11 7.95
N SER A 553 -42.34 1.25 8.24
CA SER A 553 -43.43 1.33 9.22
C SER A 553 -44.65 0.49 8.78
N ALA A 554 -44.96 0.50 7.48
CA ALA A 554 -46.01 -0.33 6.91
C ALA A 554 -45.62 -1.82 6.88
N TYR A 555 -44.39 -2.13 6.48
CA TYR A 555 -43.87 -3.49 6.32
C TYR A 555 -43.81 -4.25 7.65
N TYR A 556 -43.32 -3.61 8.72
CA TYR A 556 -43.20 -4.27 10.02
C TYR A 556 -44.50 -4.18 10.85
N PHE A 557 -45.17 -3.02 10.85
CA PHE A 557 -46.23 -2.74 11.83
C PHE A 557 -47.56 -2.27 11.23
N ASN A 558 -47.69 -2.23 9.90
CA ASN A 558 -48.86 -1.69 9.21
C ASN A 558 -49.29 -0.30 9.75
N LYS A 559 -48.30 0.53 10.09
CA LYS A 559 -48.46 1.84 10.75
C LYS A 559 -47.86 2.95 9.89
N ARG A 560 -48.32 4.19 10.12
CA ARG A 560 -47.62 5.39 9.65
C ARG A 560 -46.38 5.65 10.51
N PRO A 561 -45.31 6.27 9.97
CA PRO A 561 -44.11 6.62 10.74
C PRO A 561 -44.35 7.41 12.04
N SER A 562 -45.40 8.23 12.08
CA SER A 562 -45.82 8.99 13.27
C SER A 562 -46.50 8.15 14.36
N GLN A 563 -46.94 6.94 14.04
CA GLN A 563 -47.70 6.06 14.94
C GLN A 563 -46.85 4.99 15.63
N LEU A 564 -45.54 4.97 15.35
CA LEU A 564 -44.61 4.01 15.96
C LEU A 564 -44.41 4.31 17.44
N ASN A 565 -44.56 3.28 18.27
CA ASN A 565 -44.29 3.36 19.70
C ASN A 565 -42.79 3.23 20.01
N THR A 566 -42.42 3.23 21.29
CA THR A 566 -41.03 3.19 21.76
C THR A 566 -40.34 1.88 21.38
N GLU A 567 -40.96 0.73 21.65
CA GLU A 567 -40.41 -0.60 21.37
C GLU A 567 -40.23 -0.86 19.88
N GLU A 568 -41.20 -0.43 19.05
CA GLU A 568 -41.16 -0.50 17.59
C GLU A 568 -40.07 0.41 17.02
N SER A 569 -39.90 1.59 17.62
CA SER A 569 -38.85 2.55 17.23
C SER A 569 -37.45 2.00 17.51
N ILE A 570 -37.26 1.41 18.69
CA ILE A 570 -36.00 0.76 19.06
C ILE A 570 -35.74 -0.46 18.18
N PHE A 571 -36.79 -1.24 17.87
CA PHE A 571 -36.67 -2.35 16.93
C PHE A 571 -36.13 -1.88 15.59
N LEU A 572 -36.78 -0.89 14.95
CA LEU A 572 -36.38 -0.40 13.64
C LEU A 572 -34.94 0.14 13.65
N ALA A 573 -34.54 0.86 14.71
CA ALA A 573 -33.16 1.31 14.88
C ALA A 573 -32.16 0.14 14.91
N SER A 574 -32.53 -1.01 15.50
CA SER A 574 -31.67 -2.21 15.55
C SER A 574 -31.46 -2.88 14.18
N ILE A 575 -32.32 -2.59 13.20
CA ILE A 575 -32.28 -3.24 11.88
C ILE A 575 -31.28 -2.56 10.94
N ILE A 576 -31.11 -1.24 11.03
CA ILE A 576 -30.27 -0.43 10.13
C ILE A 576 -28.84 -0.98 9.95
N PRO A 577 -28.13 -1.47 10.99
CA PRO A 577 -26.79 -2.00 10.81
C PRO A 577 -26.71 -3.23 9.88
N LYS A 578 -27.76 -4.06 9.84
CA LYS A 578 -27.81 -5.33 9.10
C LYS A 578 -29.22 -5.63 8.57
N PRO A 579 -29.76 -4.84 7.63
CA PRO A 579 -31.18 -4.89 7.26
C PRO A 579 -31.59 -6.23 6.64
N LYS A 580 -30.71 -6.85 5.85
CA LYS A 580 -30.96 -8.15 5.21
C LYS A 580 -31.03 -9.32 6.18
N HIS A 581 -30.53 -9.14 7.41
CA HIS A 581 -30.52 -10.16 8.44
C HIS A 581 -31.52 -9.88 9.55
N PHE A 582 -32.56 -9.07 9.31
CA PHE A 582 -33.59 -8.78 10.32
C PHE A 582 -34.22 -10.05 10.91
N ARG A 583 -34.37 -11.13 10.12
CA ARG A 583 -34.88 -12.43 10.61
C ARG A 583 -34.02 -13.02 11.74
N SER A 584 -32.73 -12.70 11.76
CA SER A 584 -31.82 -13.17 12.83
C SER A 584 -32.14 -12.58 14.20
N SER A 585 -32.92 -11.49 14.25
CA SER A 585 -33.43 -10.87 15.47
C SER A 585 -34.57 -11.64 16.11
N PHE A 586 -35.21 -12.56 15.38
CA PHE A 586 -36.37 -13.33 15.83
C PHE A 586 -35.98 -14.79 16.16
N ALA A 587 -36.59 -15.34 17.21
CA ALA A 587 -36.55 -16.76 17.55
C ALA A 587 -37.55 -17.55 16.68
N GLU A 588 -37.49 -18.89 16.72
CA GLU A 588 -38.37 -19.77 15.94
C GLU A 588 -39.87 -19.53 16.20
N GLY A 589 -40.23 -19.03 17.39
CA GLY A 589 -41.60 -18.65 17.75
C GLY A 589 -42.06 -17.27 17.27
N GLY A 590 -41.26 -16.54 16.48
CA GLY A 590 -41.62 -15.22 15.95
C GLY A 590 -41.50 -14.06 16.95
N GLN A 591 -41.01 -14.32 18.15
CA GLN A 591 -40.65 -13.31 19.16
C GLN A 591 -39.20 -12.85 18.99
N LEU A 592 -38.85 -11.66 19.49
CA LEU A 592 -37.46 -11.19 19.50
C LEU A 592 -36.60 -12.06 20.42
N LYS A 593 -35.34 -12.28 20.03
CA LYS A 593 -34.38 -13.03 20.83
C LYS A 593 -34.01 -12.28 22.11
N GLU A 594 -33.73 -13.03 23.18
CA GLU A 594 -33.30 -12.50 24.48
C GLU A 594 -32.07 -11.59 24.40
N ASN A 595 -31.16 -11.86 23.46
CA ASN A 595 -29.95 -11.04 23.25
C ASN A 595 -30.24 -9.59 22.82
N MET A 596 -31.49 -9.27 22.42
CA MET A 596 -31.93 -7.90 22.12
C MET A 596 -32.22 -7.07 23.37
N GLU A 597 -32.41 -7.70 24.54
CA GLU A 597 -32.75 -6.99 25.77
C GLU A 597 -31.67 -5.95 26.15
N GLY A 598 -30.40 -6.32 25.99
CA GLY A 598 -29.29 -5.41 26.24
C GLY A 598 -29.30 -4.18 25.32
N TYR A 599 -29.64 -4.36 24.04
CA TYR A 599 -29.76 -3.26 23.08
C TYR A 599 -30.95 -2.36 23.42
N TYR A 600 -32.11 -2.93 23.76
CA TYR A 600 -33.30 -2.17 24.16
C TYR A 600 -33.04 -1.32 25.40
N LYS A 601 -32.46 -1.89 26.45
CA LYS A 601 -32.08 -1.16 27.67
C LYS A 601 -31.10 -0.04 27.36
N LEU A 602 -30.11 -0.28 26.49
CA LEU A 602 -29.13 0.74 26.10
C LEU A 602 -29.80 1.93 25.40
N ILE A 603 -30.65 1.68 24.41
CA ILE A 603 -31.32 2.75 23.66
C ILE A 603 -32.37 3.45 24.53
N ALA A 604 -33.19 2.72 25.29
CA ALA A 604 -34.17 3.29 26.21
C ALA A 604 -33.50 4.24 27.23
N LYS A 605 -32.36 3.84 27.80
CA LYS A 605 -31.57 4.72 28.67
C LYS A 605 -31.10 5.99 27.96
N ARG A 606 -30.63 5.88 26.71
CA ARG A 606 -30.22 7.05 25.90
C ARG A 606 -31.41 7.97 25.59
N LEU A 607 -32.59 7.41 25.32
CA LEU A 607 -33.82 8.18 25.09
C LEU A 607 -34.26 8.94 26.35
N ALA A 608 -34.20 8.31 27.52
CA ALA A 608 -34.49 8.97 28.80
C ALA A 608 -33.49 10.09 29.11
N GLN A 609 -32.19 9.86 28.87
CA GLN A 609 -31.15 10.89 29.01
C GLN A 609 -31.36 12.10 28.09
N LYS A 610 -32.04 11.90 26.95
CA LYS A 610 -32.41 12.98 26.03
C LYS A 610 -33.80 13.57 26.31
N GLY A 611 -34.47 13.12 27.37
CA GLY A 611 -35.79 13.61 27.78
C GLY A 611 -36.93 13.24 26.83
N VAL A 612 -36.73 12.23 25.96
CA VAL A 612 -37.74 11.79 24.99
C VAL A 612 -38.77 10.87 25.65
N ILE A 613 -38.34 10.09 26.65
CA ILE A 613 -39.17 9.24 27.50
C ILE A 613 -38.78 9.46 28.97
N SER A 614 -39.62 9.02 29.90
CA SER A 614 -39.27 9.07 31.34
C SER A 614 -38.31 7.95 31.73
N GLU A 615 -37.56 8.10 32.83
CA GLU A 615 -36.71 7.03 33.37
C GLU A 615 -37.52 5.78 33.74
N ILE A 616 -38.72 5.98 34.32
CA ILE A 616 -39.65 4.90 34.67
C ILE A 616 -40.09 4.14 33.42
N GLU A 617 -40.42 4.85 32.34
CA GLU A 617 -40.76 4.25 31.06
C GLU A 617 -39.58 3.44 30.52
N ALA A 618 -38.36 4.02 30.52
CA ALA A 618 -37.15 3.35 30.04
C ALA A 618 -36.86 2.04 30.79
N ASP A 619 -37.09 1.98 32.09
CA ASP A 619 -36.92 0.78 32.91
C ASP A 619 -37.97 -0.30 32.63
N SER A 620 -39.13 0.09 32.08
CA SER A 620 -40.21 -0.82 31.70
C SER A 620 -40.08 -1.38 30.28
N ILE A 621 -39.32 -0.73 29.40
CA ILE A 621 -39.13 -1.14 28.00
C ILE A 621 -38.53 -2.55 27.92
N ARG A 622 -39.17 -3.43 27.14
CA ARG A 622 -38.70 -4.79 26.84
C ARG A 622 -38.70 -5.00 25.32
N PRO A 623 -37.92 -5.98 24.80
CA PRO A 623 -37.96 -6.36 23.39
C PRO A 623 -39.25 -7.15 23.08
N ASP A 624 -40.42 -6.56 23.35
CA ASP A 624 -41.73 -7.13 23.07
C ASP A 624 -42.42 -6.29 22.00
N ILE A 625 -42.52 -6.85 20.80
CA ILE A 625 -43.18 -6.21 19.66
C ILE A 625 -44.08 -7.21 18.96
N GLN A 626 -45.16 -6.70 18.37
CA GLN A 626 -46.02 -7.49 17.50
C GLN A 626 -45.82 -7.06 16.05
N VAL A 627 -45.25 -7.95 15.23
CA VAL A 627 -45.13 -7.73 13.78
C VAL A 627 -46.48 -7.98 13.13
N THR A 628 -47.14 -6.90 12.68
CA THR A 628 -48.50 -6.92 12.11
C THR A 628 -48.52 -6.67 10.60
N GLY A 629 -47.43 -6.17 10.01
CA GLY A 629 -47.31 -5.93 8.58
C GLY A 629 -46.85 -7.15 7.79
N ALA A 630 -46.52 -6.93 6.50
CA ALA A 630 -46.09 -7.97 5.55
C ALA A 630 -44.82 -8.74 6.00
N ALA A 631 -44.00 -8.15 6.89
CA ALA A 631 -42.86 -8.83 7.50
C ALA A 631 -43.25 -10.13 8.23
N ARG A 632 -44.49 -10.24 8.71
CA ARG A 632 -45.01 -11.45 9.36
C ARG A 632 -44.97 -12.66 8.43
N ASN A 633 -45.30 -12.49 7.15
CA ASN A 633 -45.29 -13.57 6.16
C ASN A 633 -43.85 -14.05 5.90
N SER A 634 -42.94 -13.08 5.77
CA SER A 634 -41.51 -13.35 5.69
C SER A 634 -41.03 -14.14 6.91
N LEU A 635 -41.46 -13.83 8.13
CA LEU A 635 -41.08 -14.58 9.34
C LEU A 635 -41.69 -15.99 9.37
N ALA A 636 -42.91 -16.18 8.87
CA ALA A 636 -43.60 -17.46 8.79
C ALA A 636 -43.02 -18.44 7.74
N GLY A 637 -42.09 -17.99 6.89
CA GLY A 637 -41.44 -18.84 5.88
C GLY A 637 -42.13 -18.86 4.51
N GLU A 638 -43.16 -18.05 4.31
CA GLU A 638 -43.80 -17.89 3.01
C GLU A 638 -43.03 -16.86 2.17
N ASN A 639 -42.48 -17.27 1.02
CA ASN A 639 -41.89 -16.32 0.06
C ASN A 639 -43.02 -15.46 -0.52
N PRO A 640 -42.85 -14.13 -0.66
CA PRO A 640 -43.83 -13.32 -1.35
C PRO A 640 -43.88 -13.70 -2.84
N GLU A 641 -45.04 -14.12 -3.32
CA GLU A 641 -45.31 -14.20 -4.76
C GLU A 641 -45.11 -12.82 -5.39
N SER A 642 -44.37 -12.78 -6.50
CA SER A 642 -44.17 -11.56 -7.27
C SER A 642 -45.52 -11.10 -7.85
N SER A 643 -46.17 -10.13 -7.21
CA SER A 643 -47.24 -9.37 -7.86
C SER A 643 -46.61 -8.37 -8.83
N SER A 644 -46.26 -8.85 -10.01
CA SER A 644 -46.08 -7.99 -11.19
C SER A 644 -47.43 -7.32 -11.47
N PRO A 645 -47.53 -5.99 -11.61
CA PRO A 645 -48.71 -5.41 -12.23
C PRO A 645 -48.68 -5.83 -13.70
N SER A 646 -49.69 -6.60 -14.11
CA SER A 646 -50.04 -6.76 -15.51
C SER A 646 -50.24 -5.37 -16.11
N ALA A 647 -49.51 -5.10 -17.19
CA ALA A 647 -49.82 -3.98 -18.06
C ALA A 647 -51.20 -4.23 -18.67
N GLU A 648 -52.16 -3.36 -18.36
CA GLU A 648 -53.38 -3.16 -19.13
C GLU A 648 -53.86 -1.71 -18.91
N GLU A 649 -53.89 -0.98 -20.04
CA GLU A 649 -54.36 0.39 -20.36
C GLU A 649 -53.67 1.63 -19.75
#